data_AF-A0A1F5FXG7-F1
#
_entry.id   AF-A0A1F5FXG7-F1
#
_cell.length_a   1.000
_cell.length_b   1.000
_cell.length_c   1.000
_cell.angle_alpha   90.00
_cell.angle_beta   90.00
_cell.angle_gamma   90.00
#
_symmetry.space_group_name_H-M   'P 1'
#
loop_
_entity.id
_entity.type
_entity.pdbx_description
1 polymer ?
#
loop_
_entity_poly.entity_id
_entity_poly.type
_entity_poly.pdbx_seq_one_letter_code
_entity_poly.pdbx_strand_id
1 'polypeptide(L)'
;MAIPDLLGKLKGKGEEIPQTFLALVVTDELVQSAVWQITQGTPEITALGTPVEWNGETGTTTELISAADATVSSALDGLSVEPNEVVVGVEPSWVDAQGILGSKRNLLKAICKELALKAIGLVVLTDSTLHYLKKEEGTPTTCILVNVGLRHISLLLVQLGRIEATELISRSEDIVEDVASGISHFPQLDHLPSRIIVQSSLQNPSDVVQSLLTFDWQKKFNFLHIPKIESLPRDTAIRSLILAGGAAVAQAIGSTVADLNSEESPVSPEPIDSPSSPVEASGEGVAEPAEDSSEGVAPTPLLTASDVGFSLGDTDPVSSEPIISPPPPPSRKLPTLQLPHLSLPQFSLPRVHFSRLPLILGGLILLVLVGLFTFLFYLLPQAKITLFLTPTPLEESLPLTLSSTITSPDSASSLIPATVSTETLTSTQTIPTTGNSTIGDPARGTVTIYNRTTLVKTFPKGTVLTSNSLKFTLDQDTTIASKSAGTDYVDIPGKASAAITAATFGTAGNLGSGSEFVVASFSKDTYIAKNEQALAGGTSQDVQVVGKEDSSSLTKTLTDTIIQDARASLESRREPGFSYYVLTSSPKTVQSDFSAKIGEVANSLTGTLELELSILRYANSDVENLISSRLSEAIPPGYSRLDSSPSISLTDVTETKDGEVSATAKITVLLLPTLDQASLINSLRGKSLAQSISILQTLPGYADAQITVTPHFLPPRLKLLPRNPKHIELLITPAAN
;
A
#
# COMPACT_ATOMS: atom_id res chain seq x y z
N MET A 1 -16.28 -66.94 -44.77
CA MET A 1 -16.43 -66.97 -43.30
C MET A 1 -15.37 -66.04 -42.73
N ALA A 2 -15.75 -64.83 -42.34
CA ALA A 2 -14.99 -63.93 -41.47
C ALA A 2 -15.94 -62.76 -41.13
N ILE A 3 -16.14 -62.55 -39.84
CA ILE A 3 -17.10 -61.63 -39.23
C ILE A 3 -16.53 -60.21 -39.30
N PRO A 4 -17.29 -59.17 -39.69
CA PRO A 4 -16.86 -57.80 -39.51
C PRO A 4 -16.93 -57.41 -38.04
N ASP A 5 -15.81 -56.88 -37.58
CA ASP A 5 -15.44 -56.50 -36.22
C ASP A 5 -16.48 -55.59 -35.55
N LEU A 6 -17.10 -56.10 -34.48
CA LEU A 6 -18.10 -55.44 -33.65
C LEU A 6 -17.46 -54.65 -32.48
N LEU A 7 -16.13 -54.44 -32.47
CA LEU A 7 -15.38 -53.78 -31.40
C LEU A 7 -15.05 -52.30 -31.65
N GLY A 8 -15.57 -51.69 -32.71
CA GLY A 8 -15.39 -50.25 -32.98
C GLY A 8 -16.25 -49.30 -32.14
N LYS A 9 -17.20 -49.81 -31.34
CA LYS A 9 -18.18 -48.98 -30.59
C LYS A 9 -17.96 -48.92 -29.05
N LEU A 10 -16.79 -49.34 -28.57
CA LEU A 10 -16.42 -49.28 -27.14
C LEU A 10 -15.08 -48.57 -26.92
N LYS A 11 -14.85 -47.45 -27.63
CA LYS A 11 -13.90 -46.43 -27.17
C LYS A 11 -14.73 -45.28 -26.63
N GLY A 12 -14.87 -45.24 -25.30
CA GLY A 12 -15.44 -44.09 -24.61
C GLY A 12 -14.71 -42.83 -25.07
N LYS A 13 -15.47 -41.72 -25.17
CA LYS A 13 -14.87 -40.38 -25.18
C LYS A 13 -13.82 -40.38 -24.07
N GLY A 14 -12.55 -40.18 -24.41
CA GLY A 14 -11.55 -39.89 -23.39
C GLY A 14 -12.06 -38.69 -22.61
N GLU A 15 -12.29 -38.86 -21.31
CA GLU A 15 -12.46 -37.74 -20.40
C GLU A 15 -11.21 -36.86 -20.57
N GLU A 16 -11.37 -35.68 -21.15
CA GLU A 16 -10.35 -34.64 -21.04
C GLU A 16 -10.21 -34.32 -19.56
N ILE A 17 -9.03 -34.60 -18.99
CA ILE A 17 -8.73 -34.26 -17.60
C ILE A 17 -8.73 -32.72 -17.54
N PRO A 18 -9.63 -32.09 -16.76
CA PRO A 18 -9.68 -30.65 -16.66
C PRO A 18 -8.35 -30.11 -16.13
N GLN A 19 -7.87 -29.01 -16.72
CA GLN A 19 -6.65 -28.36 -16.26
C GLN A 19 -6.86 -27.85 -14.83
N THR A 20 -5.98 -28.28 -13.93
CA THR A 20 -5.97 -27.87 -12.52
C THR A 20 -4.90 -26.80 -12.29
N PHE A 21 -5.13 -26.00 -11.27
CA PHE A 21 -4.27 -24.89 -10.86
C PHE A 21 -4.09 -24.91 -9.34
N LEU A 22 -3.04 -24.25 -8.86
CA LEU A 22 -2.82 -23.97 -7.46
C LEU A 22 -3.26 -22.56 -7.10
N ALA A 23 -3.74 -22.40 -5.87
CA ALA A 23 -3.84 -21.13 -5.20
C ALA A 23 -3.00 -21.19 -3.92
N LEU A 24 -2.27 -20.13 -3.63
CA LEU A 24 -1.40 -20.03 -2.46
C LEU A 24 -1.63 -18.70 -1.75
N VAL A 25 -2.25 -18.75 -0.58
CA VAL A 25 -2.37 -17.64 0.36
C VAL A 25 -1.09 -17.57 1.19
N VAL A 26 -0.43 -16.42 1.19
CA VAL A 26 0.80 -16.15 1.93
C VAL A 26 0.61 -14.87 2.76
N THR A 27 0.78 -14.99 4.07
CA THR A 27 0.76 -13.88 5.04
C THR A 27 1.99 -13.96 5.92
N ASP A 28 2.23 -12.99 6.81
CA ASP A 28 3.33 -13.03 7.78
C ASP A 28 3.16 -14.05 8.92
N GLU A 29 2.05 -14.79 8.96
CA GLU A 29 1.78 -15.75 10.04
C GLU A 29 1.44 -17.16 9.55
N LEU A 30 0.89 -17.28 8.34
CA LEU A 30 0.48 -18.56 7.78
C LEU A 30 0.62 -18.63 6.26
N VAL A 31 0.68 -19.87 5.77
CA VAL A 31 0.53 -20.24 4.37
C VAL A 31 -0.62 -21.23 4.24
N GLN A 32 -1.47 -21.05 3.23
CA GLN A 32 -2.54 -21.99 2.90
C GLN A 32 -2.61 -22.18 1.39
N SER A 33 -2.81 -23.42 0.95
CA SER A 33 -2.96 -23.75 -0.46
C SER A 33 -4.31 -24.39 -0.77
N ALA A 34 -4.65 -24.41 -2.04
CA ALA A 34 -5.76 -25.17 -2.57
C ALA A 34 -5.49 -25.55 -4.03
N VAL A 35 -6.07 -26.68 -4.44
CA VAL A 35 -6.17 -27.07 -5.84
C VAL A 35 -7.55 -26.69 -6.34
N TRP A 36 -7.60 -26.10 -7.52
CA TRP A 36 -8.84 -25.66 -8.13
C TRP A 36 -8.80 -25.88 -9.64
N GLN A 37 -9.98 -25.87 -10.25
CA GLN A 37 -10.17 -26.04 -11.69
C GLN A 37 -11.29 -25.12 -12.18
N ILE A 38 -11.40 -24.93 -13.49
CA ILE A 38 -12.51 -24.20 -14.09
C ILE A 38 -13.51 -25.22 -14.62
N THR A 39 -14.69 -25.29 -13.99
CA THR A 39 -15.81 -26.10 -14.44
C THR A 39 -16.89 -25.15 -14.97
N GLN A 40 -17.33 -25.30 -16.23
CA GLN A 40 -18.39 -24.48 -16.83
C GLN A 40 -18.15 -22.96 -16.73
N GLY A 41 -16.89 -22.51 -16.79
CA GLY A 41 -16.53 -21.10 -16.68
C GLY A 41 -16.49 -20.54 -15.26
N THR A 42 -16.73 -21.37 -14.23
CA THR A 42 -16.62 -20.99 -12.82
C THR A 42 -15.46 -21.71 -12.14
N PRO A 43 -14.66 -21.01 -11.30
CA PRO A 43 -13.60 -21.64 -10.56
C PRO A 43 -14.16 -22.47 -9.39
N GLU A 44 -13.78 -23.73 -9.30
CA GLU A 44 -14.19 -24.67 -8.26
C GLU A 44 -12.97 -25.25 -7.53
N ILE A 45 -13.05 -25.32 -6.20
CA ILE A 45 -12.01 -25.93 -5.36
C ILE A 45 -12.17 -27.45 -5.39
N THR A 46 -11.10 -28.16 -5.74
CA THR A 46 -11.06 -29.64 -5.75
C THR A 46 -10.42 -30.20 -4.49
N ALA A 47 -9.41 -29.51 -3.95
CA ALA A 47 -8.74 -29.91 -2.71
C ALA A 47 -8.27 -28.68 -1.93
N LEU A 48 -8.26 -28.80 -0.59
CA LEU A 48 -7.75 -27.76 0.31
C LEU A 48 -6.51 -28.30 1.02
N GLY A 49 -5.46 -27.49 1.04
CA GLY A 49 -4.30 -27.70 1.89
C GLY A 49 -4.59 -27.26 3.32
N THR A 50 -3.99 -27.97 4.27
CA THR A 50 -4.06 -27.57 5.68
C THR A 50 -3.24 -26.29 5.88
N PRO A 51 -3.79 -25.22 6.49
CA PRO A 51 -3.01 -24.03 6.82
C PRO A 51 -1.81 -24.37 7.70
N VAL A 52 -0.64 -23.80 7.37
CA VAL A 52 0.61 -24.03 8.10
C VAL A 52 1.15 -22.69 8.59
N GLU A 53 1.52 -22.63 9.87
CA GLU A 53 2.06 -21.45 10.53
C GLU A 53 3.55 -21.26 10.20
N TRP A 54 4.01 -20.01 10.21
CA TRP A 54 5.44 -19.67 10.14
C TRP A 54 5.73 -18.36 10.87
N ASN A 55 7.00 -18.12 11.19
CA ASN A 55 7.42 -17.03 12.06
C ASN A 55 7.37 -15.60 11.46
N GLY A 56 7.14 -15.44 10.15
CA GLY A 56 7.15 -14.14 9.47
C GLY A 56 8.53 -13.51 9.28
N GLU A 57 9.62 -14.17 9.71
CA GLU A 57 10.96 -13.60 9.66
C GLU A 57 11.52 -13.59 8.24
N THR A 58 11.80 -12.41 7.70
CA THR A 58 12.34 -12.24 6.34
C THR A 58 13.83 -12.60 6.21
N GLY A 59 14.50 -12.96 7.33
CA GLY A 59 15.93 -13.28 7.37
C GLY A 59 16.27 -14.71 6.97
N THR A 60 15.31 -15.64 7.05
CA THR A 60 15.48 -17.05 6.68
C THR A 60 14.32 -17.53 5.83
N THR A 61 14.57 -17.75 4.54
CA THR A 61 13.55 -18.20 3.58
C THR A 61 13.09 -19.65 3.81
N THR A 62 13.85 -20.43 4.56
CA THR A 62 13.68 -21.88 4.72
C THR A 62 12.38 -22.29 5.39
N GLU A 63 11.95 -21.55 6.41
CA GLU A 63 10.72 -21.88 7.15
C GLU A 63 9.47 -21.64 6.31
N LEU A 64 9.41 -20.49 5.61
CA LEU A 64 8.32 -20.17 4.70
C LEU A 64 8.22 -21.19 3.55
N ILE A 65 9.36 -21.59 2.96
CA ILE A 65 9.38 -22.64 1.92
C ILE A 65 8.84 -23.96 2.49
N SER A 66 9.27 -24.35 3.70
CA SER A 66 8.79 -25.57 4.35
C SER A 66 7.29 -25.51 4.67
N ALA A 67 6.77 -24.34 5.07
CA ALA A 67 5.34 -24.15 5.31
C ALA A 67 4.52 -24.24 4.02
N ALA A 68 5.01 -23.60 2.94
CA ALA A 68 4.42 -23.68 1.62
C ALA A 68 4.43 -25.11 1.07
N ASP A 69 5.56 -25.82 1.19
CA ASP A 69 5.69 -27.23 0.80
C ASP A 69 4.69 -28.12 1.53
N ALA A 70 4.56 -27.94 2.85
CA ALA A 70 3.66 -28.74 3.68
C ALA A 70 2.18 -28.53 3.31
N THR A 71 1.71 -27.29 3.13
CA THR A 71 0.33 -27.06 2.70
C THR A 71 0.11 -27.54 1.26
N VAL A 72 1.04 -27.29 0.33
CA VAL A 72 0.92 -27.74 -1.07
C VAL A 72 0.87 -29.26 -1.14
N SER A 73 1.77 -29.95 -0.44
CA SER A 73 1.75 -31.42 -0.33
C SER A 73 0.43 -31.94 0.24
N SER A 74 -0.10 -31.27 1.28
CA SER A 74 -1.42 -31.60 1.84
C SER A 74 -2.57 -31.40 0.84
N ALA A 75 -2.48 -30.42 -0.05
CA ALA A 75 -3.50 -30.17 -1.07
C ALA A 75 -3.38 -31.13 -2.27
N LEU A 76 -2.16 -31.60 -2.55
CA LEU A 76 -1.85 -32.52 -3.64
C LEU A 76 -2.08 -34.00 -3.28
N ASP A 77 -2.26 -34.32 -2.00
CA ASP A 77 -2.47 -35.69 -1.54
C ASP A 77 -3.67 -36.34 -2.24
N GLY A 78 -3.43 -37.49 -2.88
CA GLY A 78 -4.44 -38.24 -3.62
C GLY A 78 -4.78 -37.74 -5.03
N LEU A 79 -4.11 -36.70 -5.56
CA LEU A 79 -4.29 -36.25 -6.95
C LEU A 79 -3.40 -37.02 -7.92
N SER A 80 -3.95 -37.32 -9.11
CA SER A 80 -3.22 -38.05 -10.18
C SER A 80 -2.35 -37.15 -11.05
N VAL A 81 -2.64 -35.85 -11.08
CA VAL A 81 -1.91 -34.83 -11.84
C VAL A 81 -1.64 -33.67 -10.89
N GLU A 82 -0.37 -33.35 -10.70
CA GLU A 82 0.08 -32.26 -9.84
C GLU A 82 0.16 -30.96 -10.66
N PRO A 83 -0.69 -29.96 -10.39
CA PRO A 83 -0.58 -28.64 -11.00
C PRO A 83 0.68 -27.91 -10.53
N ASN A 84 1.29 -27.13 -11.41
CA ASN A 84 2.42 -26.26 -11.09
C ASN A 84 2.14 -24.76 -11.36
N GLU A 85 1.04 -24.41 -12.02
CA GLU A 85 0.64 -23.03 -12.23
C GLU A 85 -0.12 -22.50 -10.99
N VAL A 86 0.33 -21.38 -10.42
CA VAL A 86 -0.15 -20.88 -9.13
C VAL A 86 -0.61 -19.42 -9.18
N VAL A 87 -1.76 -19.14 -8.58
CA VAL A 87 -2.19 -17.78 -8.21
C VAL A 87 -1.80 -17.53 -6.76
N VAL A 88 -1.08 -16.44 -6.50
CA VAL A 88 -0.58 -16.12 -5.16
C VAL A 88 -1.41 -14.97 -4.56
N GLY A 89 -1.95 -15.20 -3.36
CA GLY A 89 -2.64 -14.19 -2.57
C GLY A 89 -1.73 -13.67 -1.48
N VAL A 90 -1.53 -12.36 -1.39
CA VAL A 90 -0.69 -11.72 -0.36
C VAL A 90 -1.47 -10.74 0.49
N GLU A 91 -1.04 -10.55 1.73
CA GLU A 91 -1.63 -9.51 2.60
C GLU A 91 -1.26 -8.08 2.14
N PRO A 92 -2.03 -7.05 2.54
CA PRO A 92 -1.82 -5.68 2.08
C PRO A 92 -0.45 -5.11 2.43
N SER A 93 0.14 -5.51 3.56
CA SER A 93 1.45 -5.03 4.01
C SER A 93 2.61 -5.49 3.11
N TRP A 94 2.37 -6.43 2.18
CA TRP A 94 3.37 -6.92 1.24
C TRP A 94 3.41 -6.14 -0.07
N VAL A 95 2.48 -5.20 -0.27
CA VAL A 95 2.36 -4.41 -1.49
C VAL A 95 2.34 -2.91 -1.21
N ASP A 96 2.89 -2.13 -2.12
CA ASP A 96 2.81 -0.68 -2.15
C ASP A 96 2.37 -0.17 -3.54
N ALA A 97 2.44 1.13 -3.78
CA ALA A 97 2.08 1.74 -5.07
C ALA A 97 2.96 1.25 -6.25
N GLN A 98 4.10 0.61 -5.98
CA GLN A 98 5.02 0.04 -6.97
C GLN A 98 4.90 -1.49 -7.08
N GLY A 99 3.95 -2.11 -6.38
CA GLY A 99 3.71 -3.55 -6.38
C GLY A 99 4.30 -4.24 -5.15
N ILE A 100 4.80 -5.47 -5.29
CA ILE A 100 5.27 -6.27 -4.15
C ILE A 100 6.58 -5.69 -3.59
N LEU A 101 6.67 -5.50 -2.27
CA LEU A 101 7.89 -5.04 -1.59
C LEU A 101 9.08 -5.95 -1.89
N GLY A 102 10.27 -5.37 -2.09
CA GLY A 102 11.46 -6.10 -2.58
C GLY A 102 11.86 -7.32 -1.74
N SER A 103 11.82 -7.22 -0.40
CA SER A 103 12.10 -8.34 0.49
C SER A 103 11.08 -9.47 0.35
N LYS A 104 9.79 -9.13 0.25
CA LYS A 104 8.69 -10.07 0.07
C LYS A 104 8.70 -10.71 -1.32
N ARG A 105 9.08 -9.96 -2.36
CA ARG A 105 9.27 -10.47 -3.72
C ARG A 105 10.33 -11.58 -3.77
N ASN A 106 11.42 -11.41 -3.03
CA ASN A 106 12.48 -12.44 -2.94
C ASN A 106 11.99 -13.72 -2.28
N LEU A 107 11.14 -13.61 -1.24
CA LEU A 107 10.50 -14.77 -0.61
C LEU A 107 9.61 -15.53 -1.60
N LEU A 108 8.72 -14.82 -2.30
CA LEU A 108 7.85 -15.45 -3.30
C LEU A 108 8.64 -16.09 -4.46
N LYS A 109 9.73 -15.45 -4.91
CA LYS A 109 10.63 -16.01 -5.93
C LYS A 109 11.27 -17.31 -5.45
N ALA A 110 11.67 -17.38 -4.19
CA ALA A 110 12.26 -18.57 -3.61
C ALA A 110 11.23 -19.71 -3.48
N ILE A 111 10.00 -19.42 -3.01
CA ILE A 111 8.91 -20.42 -2.96
C ILE A 111 8.65 -20.98 -4.37
N CYS A 112 8.48 -20.11 -5.36
CA CYS A 112 8.20 -20.55 -6.73
C CYS A 112 9.35 -21.39 -7.31
N LYS A 113 10.59 -21.01 -7.03
CA LYS A 113 11.78 -21.72 -7.51
C LYS A 113 11.93 -23.11 -6.86
N GLU A 114 11.87 -23.17 -5.53
CA GLU A 114 12.13 -24.41 -4.78
C GLU A 114 10.99 -25.42 -4.92
N LEU A 115 9.74 -24.95 -5.03
CA LEU A 115 8.55 -25.80 -5.25
C LEU A 115 8.23 -26.01 -6.75
N ALA A 116 9.08 -25.53 -7.66
CA ALA A 116 8.89 -25.61 -9.11
C ALA A 116 7.52 -25.07 -9.60
N LEU A 117 7.02 -24.02 -8.93
CA LEU A 117 5.75 -23.37 -9.25
C LEU A 117 5.96 -22.23 -10.27
N LYS A 118 5.00 -22.09 -11.18
CA LYS A 118 4.89 -21.01 -12.15
C LYS A 118 3.79 -20.05 -11.70
N ALA A 119 4.17 -18.90 -11.17
CA ALA A 119 3.21 -17.86 -10.80
C ALA A 119 2.51 -17.31 -12.05
N ILE A 120 1.18 -17.36 -12.07
CA ILE A 120 0.34 -16.86 -13.18
C ILE A 120 -0.45 -15.61 -12.81
N GLY A 121 -0.53 -15.26 -11.52
CA GLY A 121 -1.17 -14.05 -11.06
C GLY A 121 -0.93 -13.78 -9.58
N LEU A 122 -1.04 -12.51 -9.20
CA LEU A 122 -0.96 -12.06 -7.81
C LEU A 122 -2.20 -11.25 -7.45
N VAL A 123 -2.76 -11.50 -6.27
CA VAL A 123 -3.96 -10.82 -5.77
C VAL A 123 -3.74 -10.38 -4.31
N VAL A 124 -4.21 -9.19 -3.96
CA VAL A 124 -4.23 -8.74 -2.56
C VAL A 124 -5.44 -9.35 -1.85
N LEU A 125 -5.20 -10.01 -0.71
CA LEU A 125 -6.22 -10.82 -0.03
C LEU A 125 -7.44 -10.01 0.41
N THR A 126 -7.25 -8.79 0.89
CA THR A 126 -8.36 -7.91 1.32
C THR A 126 -9.25 -7.54 0.15
N ASP A 127 -8.67 -7.18 -0.99
CA ASP A 127 -9.41 -6.82 -2.20
C ASP A 127 -10.20 -8.02 -2.71
N SER A 128 -9.58 -9.20 -2.71
CA SER A 128 -10.27 -10.45 -3.09
C SER A 128 -11.45 -10.75 -2.16
N THR A 129 -11.31 -10.49 -0.87
CA THR A 129 -12.35 -10.71 0.15
C THR A 129 -13.51 -9.74 -0.06
N LEU A 130 -13.23 -8.46 -0.32
CA LEU A 130 -14.28 -7.47 -0.60
C LEU A 130 -15.01 -7.78 -1.91
N HIS A 131 -14.29 -8.26 -2.93
CA HIS A 131 -14.88 -8.73 -4.17
C HIS A 131 -15.77 -9.97 -3.95
N TYR A 132 -15.32 -10.92 -3.11
CA TYR A 132 -16.11 -12.08 -2.70
C TYR A 132 -17.41 -11.66 -2.00
N LEU A 133 -17.34 -10.76 -1.02
CA LEU A 133 -18.52 -10.24 -0.32
C LEU A 133 -19.48 -9.52 -1.27
N LYS A 134 -18.96 -8.68 -2.18
CA LYS A 134 -19.79 -8.04 -3.21
C LYS A 134 -20.51 -9.06 -4.09
N LYS A 135 -19.85 -10.16 -4.45
CA LYS A 135 -20.45 -11.23 -5.28
C LYS A 135 -21.55 -11.99 -4.54
N GLU A 136 -21.32 -12.33 -3.27
CA GLU A 136 -22.30 -13.03 -2.43
C GLU A 136 -23.51 -12.16 -2.10
N GLU A 137 -23.30 -10.85 -1.89
CA GLU A 137 -24.34 -9.92 -1.43
C GLU A 137 -25.04 -9.16 -2.57
N GLY A 138 -24.45 -9.15 -3.77
CA GLY A 138 -24.92 -8.39 -4.94
C GLY A 138 -24.61 -6.89 -4.88
N THR A 139 -24.16 -6.35 -3.75
CA THR A 139 -23.81 -4.94 -3.57
C THR A 139 -22.47 -4.76 -2.85
N PRO A 140 -21.73 -3.67 -3.10
CA PRO A 140 -20.50 -3.38 -2.35
C PRO A 140 -20.75 -3.27 -0.85
N THR A 141 -19.98 -4.01 -0.05
CA THR A 141 -20.23 -4.10 1.39
C THR A 141 -19.83 -2.84 2.14
N THR A 142 -20.53 -2.52 3.23
CA THR A 142 -20.16 -1.50 4.21
C THR A 142 -20.08 -2.14 5.59
N CYS A 143 -18.88 -2.30 6.12
CA CYS A 143 -18.63 -3.05 7.36
C CYS A 143 -17.30 -2.65 8.02
N ILE A 144 -17.08 -3.12 9.24
CA ILE A 144 -15.74 -3.27 9.81
C ILE A 144 -15.33 -4.72 9.61
N LEU A 145 -14.33 -4.98 8.78
CA LEU A 145 -13.78 -6.32 8.57
C LEU A 145 -12.64 -6.57 9.56
N VAL A 146 -12.78 -7.60 10.38
CA VAL A 146 -11.82 -8.00 11.42
C VAL A 146 -11.14 -9.29 10.99
N ASN A 147 -9.89 -9.19 10.55
CA ASN A 147 -9.04 -10.32 10.21
C ASN A 147 -8.24 -10.74 11.44
N VAL A 148 -8.53 -11.92 11.98
CA VAL A 148 -7.91 -12.44 13.20
C VAL A 148 -6.79 -13.41 12.85
N GLY A 149 -5.56 -12.97 13.12
CA GLY A 149 -4.35 -13.77 13.05
C GLY A 149 -3.94 -14.40 14.38
N LEU A 150 -2.72 -14.95 14.42
CA LEU A 150 -2.05 -15.50 15.59
C LEU A 150 -1.53 -14.39 16.50
N ARG A 151 -0.75 -13.46 15.95
CA ARG A 151 -0.04 -12.40 16.69
C ARG A 151 -0.66 -11.04 16.45
N HIS A 152 -1.39 -10.86 15.35
CA HIS A 152 -2.01 -9.59 15.01
C HIS A 152 -3.49 -9.74 14.62
N ILE A 153 -4.24 -8.66 14.81
CA ILE A 153 -5.60 -8.47 14.30
C ILE A 153 -5.54 -7.26 13.38
N SER A 154 -6.02 -7.43 12.14
CA SER A 154 -6.18 -6.33 11.20
C SER A 154 -7.65 -5.94 11.13
N LEU A 155 -7.95 -4.66 11.36
CA LEU A 155 -9.28 -4.09 11.22
C LEU A 155 -9.30 -3.19 9.98
N LEU A 156 -10.27 -3.41 9.11
CA LEU A 156 -10.51 -2.58 7.95
C LEU A 156 -11.86 -1.90 8.09
N LEU A 157 -11.87 -0.58 8.03
CA LEU A 157 -13.09 0.20 7.88
C LEU A 157 -13.45 0.24 6.39
N VAL A 158 -14.59 -0.36 6.03
CA VAL A 158 -15.03 -0.49 4.65
C VAL A 158 -16.34 0.28 4.45
N GLN A 159 -16.35 1.19 3.47
CA GLN A 159 -17.54 1.92 3.04
C GLN A 159 -17.77 1.75 1.54
N LEU A 160 -18.95 1.24 1.16
CA LEU A 160 -19.33 1.01 -0.24
C LEU A 160 -18.26 0.23 -1.03
N GLY A 161 -17.66 -0.78 -0.39
CA GLY A 161 -16.60 -1.62 -0.95
C GLY A 161 -15.21 -0.98 -1.02
N ARG A 162 -15.02 0.24 -0.49
CA ARG A 162 -13.72 0.92 -0.41
C ARG A 162 -13.18 0.86 1.01
N ILE A 163 -11.86 0.68 1.14
CA ILE A 163 -11.16 0.67 2.43
C ILE A 163 -10.83 2.11 2.80
N GLU A 164 -11.46 2.63 3.85
CA GLU A 164 -11.29 4.01 4.33
C GLU A 164 -10.17 4.12 5.38
N ALA A 165 -9.97 3.07 6.17
CA ALA A 165 -8.91 2.98 7.16
C ALA A 165 -8.53 1.52 7.42
N THR A 166 -7.26 1.30 7.77
CA THR A 166 -6.73 -0.02 8.14
C THR A 166 -5.91 0.14 9.42
N GLU A 167 -6.22 -0.68 10.42
CA GLU A 167 -5.50 -0.73 11.68
C GLU A 167 -4.93 -2.13 11.89
N LEU A 168 -3.68 -2.21 12.36
CA LEU A 168 -3.02 -3.46 12.71
C LEU A 168 -2.68 -3.44 14.20
N ILE A 169 -3.34 -4.30 14.96
CA ILE A 169 -3.23 -4.37 16.42
C ILE A 169 -2.54 -5.67 16.82
N SER A 170 -1.60 -5.61 17.75
CA SER A 170 -1.03 -6.81 18.36
C SER A 170 -2.11 -7.53 19.17
N ARG A 171 -2.22 -8.83 18.97
CA ARG A 171 -3.24 -9.67 19.58
C ARG A 171 -2.86 -10.05 21.01
N SER A 172 -3.79 -9.86 21.93
CA SER A 172 -3.70 -10.27 23.33
C SER A 172 -4.63 -11.46 23.62
N GLU A 173 -4.77 -11.82 24.89
CA GLU A 173 -5.75 -12.83 25.33
C GLU A 173 -7.20 -12.30 25.29
N ASP A 174 -7.40 -10.98 25.27
CA ASP A 174 -8.71 -10.34 25.20
C ASP A 174 -8.96 -9.73 23.81
N ILE A 175 -9.52 -10.57 22.93
CA ILE A 175 -9.85 -10.15 21.56
C ILE A 175 -10.88 -9.01 21.50
N VAL A 176 -11.70 -8.85 22.54
CA VAL A 176 -12.71 -7.79 22.58
C VAL A 176 -12.03 -6.45 22.82
N GLU A 177 -11.07 -6.40 23.75
CA GLU A 177 -10.26 -5.22 24.00
C GLU A 177 -9.40 -4.85 22.79
N ASP A 178 -8.78 -5.84 22.13
CA ASP A 178 -7.97 -5.62 20.93
C ASP A 178 -8.80 -4.99 19.80
N VAL A 179 -9.99 -5.54 19.53
CA VAL A 179 -10.90 -5.00 18.50
C VAL A 179 -11.40 -3.61 18.90
N ALA A 180 -11.74 -3.38 20.17
CA ALA A 180 -12.13 -2.05 20.65
C ALA A 180 -10.98 -1.04 20.53
N SER A 181 -9.75 -1.45 20.83
CA SER A 181 -8.55 -0.63 20.64
C SER A 181 -8.40 -0.26 19.17
N GLY A 182 -8.48 -1.23 18.25
CA GLY A 182 -8.44 -0.98 16.81
C GLY A 182 -9.49 0.02 16.33
N ILE A 183 -10.75 -0.16 16.72
CA ILE A 183 -11.83 0.78 16.35
C ILE A 183 -11.56 2.20 16.87
N SER A 184 -10.90 2.36 18.02
CA SER A 184 -10.59 3.68 18.58
C SER A 184 -9.54 4.47 17.79
N HIS A 185 -8.74 3.80 16.95
CA HIS A 185 -7.74 4.43 16.09
C HIS A 185 -8.29 4.87 14.74
N PHE A 186 -9.48 4.41 14.34
CA PHE A 186 -10.12 4.88 13.13
C PHE A 186 -10.35 6.40 13.14
N PRO A 187 -10.34 7.04 11.95
CA PRO A 187 -10.64 8.46 11.84
C PRO A 187 -12.01 8.78 12.45
N GLN A 188 -12.15 9.98 13.03
CA GLN A 188 -13.43 10.41 13.59
C GLN A 188 -14.48 10.52 12.47
N LEU A 189 -15.48 9.65 12.54
CA LEU A 189 -16.59 9.59 11.60
C LEU A 189 -17.90 9.94 12.30
N ASP A 190 -18.82 10.50 11.53
CA ASP A 190 -20.18 10.81 11.99
C ASP A 190 -20.89 9.56 12.49
N HIS A 191 -20.72 8.42 11.83
CA HIS A 191 -21.20 7.10 12.27
C HIS A 191 -20.32 5.96 11.76
N LEU A 192 -20.10 4.93 12.58
CA LEU A 192 -19.45 3.68 12.16
C LEU A 192 -20.42 2.73 11.44
N PRO A 193 -19.94 1.86 10.53
CA PRO A 193 -20.76 0.85 9.88
C PRO A 193 -21.51 -0.03 10.88
N SER A 194 -22.79 -0.31 10.63
CA SER A 194 -23.65 -1.12 11.51
C SER A 194 -23.38 -2.64 11.44
N ARG A 195 -22.22 -3.04 10.91
CA ARG A 195 -21.86 -4.44 10.65
C ARG A 195 -20.38 -4.69 10.92
N ILE A 196 -20.08 -5.73 11.67
CA ILE A 196 -18.72 -6.24 11.93
C ILE A 196 -18.65 -7.65 11.36
N ILE A 197 -17.68 -7.90 10.48
CA ILE A 197 -17.46 -9.19 9.85
C ILE A 197 -16.13 -9.75 10.35
N VAL A 198 -16.12 -10.95 10.90
CA VAL A 198 -14.93 -11.61 11.44
C VAL A 198 -14.44 -12.67 10.47
N GLN A 199 -13.15 -12.67 10.17
CA GLN A 199 -12.48 -13.66 9.33
C GLN A 199 -11.24 -14.20 10.06
N SER A 200 -11.07 -15.53 10.05
CA SER A 200 -9.85 -16.19 10.53
C SER A 200 -9.65 -17.50 9.80
N SER A 201 -8.42 -17.78 9.37
CA SER A 201 -8.08 -19.05 8.71
C SER A 201 -7.64 -20.14 9.70
N LEU A 202 -7.18 -19.76 10.90
CA LEU A 202 -6.64 -20.69 11.91
C LEU A 202 -7.66 -21.00 13.00
N GLN A 203 -8.22 -19.95 13.61
CA GLN A 203 -9.19 -20.09 14.69
C GLN A 203 -10.61 -20.23 14.15
N ASN A 204 -11.49 -20.81 14.96
CA ASN A 204 -12.91 -20.84 14.62
C ASN A 204 -13.49 -19.42 14.78
N PRO A 205 -13.89 -18.74 13.69
CA PRO A 205 -14.31 -17.35 13.77
C PRO A 205 -15.65 -17.18 14.52
N SER A 206 -16.42 -18.26 14.67
CA SER A 206 -17.64 -18.26 15.49
C SER A 206 -17.36 -18.00 16.97
N ASP A 207 -16.23 -18.50 17.50
CA ASP A 207 -15.85 -18.32 18.90
C ASP A 207 -15.48 -16.85 19.15
N VAL A 208 -14.83 -16.21 18.17
CA VAL A 208 -14.55 -14.77 18.20
C VAL A 208 -15.83 -13.95 18.17
N VAL A 209 -16.79 -14.28 17.31
CA VAL A 209 -18.09 -13.61 17.27
C VAL A 209 -18.79 -13.69 18.63
N GLN A 210 -18.78 -14.86 19.28
CA GLN A 210 -19.38 -15.02 20.62
C GLN A 210 -18.73 -14.10 21.66
N SER A 211 -17.40 -13.97 21.64
CA SER A 211 -16.69 -13.03 22.52
C SER A 211 -17.09 -11.58 22.23
N LEU A 212 -17.11 -11.17 20.96
CA LEU A 212 -17.46 -9.79 20.58
C LEU A 212 -18.92 -9.43 20.92
N LEU A 213 -19.84 -10.39 20.94
CA LEU A 213 -21.24 -10.15 21.33
C LEU A 213 -21.41 -9.81 22.82
N THR A 214 -20.41 -10.05 23.66
CA THR A 214 -20.46 -9.71 25.10
C THR A 214 -20.25 -8.21 25.37
N PHE A 215 -19.81 -7.46 24.35
CA PHE A 215 -19.40 -6.07 24.49
C PHE A 215 -20.46 -5.08 24.03
N ASP A 216 -20.62 -3.98 24.77
CA ASP A 216 -21.56 -2.91 24.42
C ASP A 216 -20.91 -1.89 23.47
N TRP A 217 -20.83 -2.27 22.19
CA TRP A 217 -20.19 -1.48 21.14
C TRP A 217 -20.83 -0.10 20.95
N GLN A 218 -22.16 -0.03 20.99
CA GLN A 218 -22.91 1.22 20.76
C GLN A 218 -22.70 2.23 21.89
N LYS A 219 -22.47 1.76 23.12
CA LYS A 219 -22.18 2.66 24.25
C LYS A 219 -20.77 3.24 24.21
N LYS A 220 -19.79 2.50 23.69
CA LYS A 220 -18.39 2.94 23.64
C LYS A 220 -18.04 3.70 22.35
N PHE A 221 -18.65 3.33 21.24
CA PHE A 221 -18.34 3.88 19.92
C PHE A 221 -19.59 4.40 19.21
N ASN A 222 -19.37 5.28 18.24
CA ASN A 222 -20.44 6.00 17.54
C ASN A 222 -21.14 5.14 16.46
N PHE A 223 -21.72 4.02 16.86
CA PHE A 223 -22.58 3.21 16.00
C PHE A 223 -24.02 3.76 16.03
N LEU A 224 -24.64 3.93 14.86
CA LEU A 224 -26.03 4.39 14.76
C LEU A 224 -27.03 3.38 15.37
N HIS A 225 -26.71 2.09 15.24
CA HIS A 225 -27.46 0.96 15.79
C HIS A 225 -26.48 -0.06 16.39
N ILE A 226 -26.96 -0.99 17.23
CA ILE A 226 -26.15 -2.13 17.67
C ILE A 226 -25.60 -2.85 16.43
N PRO A 227 -24.27 -3.00 16.30
CA PRO A 227 -23.70 -3.59 15.10
C PRO A 227 -24.05 -5.08 15.00
N LYS A 228 -24.42 -5.53 13.81
CA LYS A 228 -24.55 -6.96 13.50
C LYS A 228 -23.14 -7.57 13.41
N ILE A 229 -22.85 -8.57 14.23
CA ILE A 229 -21.55 -9.28 14.22
C ILE A 229 -21.73 -10.67 13.63
N GLU A 230 -20.95 -11.01 12.62
CA GLU A 230 -20.98 -12.33 11.97
C GLU A 230 -19.59 -12.77 11.52
N SER A 231 -19.45 -14.06 11.22
CA SER A 231 -18.18 -14.66 10.80
C SER A 231 -18.25 -15.20 9.38
N LEU A 232 -17.15 -15.09 8.65
CA LEU A 232 -16.94 -15.79 7.38
C LEU A 232 -16.42 -17.21 7.61
N PRO A 233 -16.67 -18.15 6.68
CA PRO A 233 -16.03 -19.47 6.70
C PRO A 233 -14.50 -19.41 6.78
N ARG A 234 -13.86 -20.42 7.40
CA ARG A 234 -12.39 -20.45 7.60
C ARG A 234 -11.59 -20.46 6.29
N ASP A 235 -12.16 -20.99 5.23
CA ASP A 235 -11.55 -21.07 3.90
C ASP A 235 -11.92 -19.86 3.01
N THR A 236 -12.52 -18.80 3.57
CA THR A 236 -12.91 -17.62 2.79
C THR A 236 -11.71 -16.96 2.12
N ALA A 237 -10.55 -16.86 2.79
CA ALA A 237 -9.36 -16.25 2.20
C ALA A 237 -8.88 -16.97 0.94
N ILE A 238 -8.86 -18.31 0.95
CA ILE A 238 -8.44 -19.10 -0.21
C ILE A 238 -9.54 -19.15 -1.28
N ARG A 239 -10.82 -19.17 -0.88
CA ARG A 239 -11.97 -19.07 -1.80
C ARG A 239 -12.03 -17.74 -2.52
N SER A 240 -11.84 -16.63 -1.80
CA SER A 240 -11.86 -15.29 -2.36
C SER A 240 -10.70 -15.07 -3.34
N LEU A 241 -9.52 -15.62 -3.01
CA LEU A 241 -8.36 -15.65 -3.90
C LEU A 241 -8.68 -16.41 -5.21
N ILE A 242 -9.25 -17.60 -5.11
CA ILE A 242 -9.61 -18.43 -6.27
C ILE A 242 -10.71 -17.77 -7.09
N LEU A 243 -11.68 -17.11 -6.46
CA LEU A 243 -12.71 -16.37 -7.17
C LEU A 243 -12.10 -15.22 -7.99
N ALA A 244 -11.23 -14.42 -7.37
CA ALA A 244 -10.60 -13.27 -8.02
C ALA A 244 -9.59 -13.69 -9.10
N GLY A 245 -8.68 -14.62 -8.78
CA GLY A 245 -7.68 -15.14 -9.71
C GLY A 245 -8.27 -16.01 -10.81
N GLY A 246 -9.24 -16.87 -10.46
CA GLY A 246 -9.86 -17.81 -11.40
C GLY A 246 -10.71 -17.15 -12.47
N ALA A 247 -11.35 -16.00 -12.17
CA ALA A 247 -12.05 -15.23 -13.19
C ALA A 247 -11.10 -14.72 -14.29
N ALA A 248 -9.91 -14.25 -13.92
CA ALA A 248 -8.90 -13.79 -14.87
C ALA A 248 -8.27 -14.95 -15.66
N VAL A 249 -8.01 -16.09 -15.01
CA VAL A 249 -7.52 -17.30 -15.68
C VAL A 249 -8.56 -17.85 -16.66
N ALA A 250 -9.85 -17.85 -16.30
CA ALA A 250 -10.93 -18.26 -17.20
C ALA A 250 -11.04 -17.37 -18.45
N GLN A 251 -10.89 -16.05 -18.27
CA GLN A 251 -10.82 -15.10 -19.39
C GLN A 251 -9.62 -15.37 -20.31
N ALA A 252 -8.43 -15.64 -19.73
CA ALA A 252 -7.21 -15.92 -20.49
C ALA A 252 -7.28 -17.23 -21.29
N ILE A 253 -8.02 -18.23 -20.79
CA ILE A 253 -8.21 -19.54 -21.46
C ILE A 253 -9.36 -19.48 -22.50
N GLY A 254 -9.97 -18.31 -22.72
CA GLY A 254 -11.04 -18.12 -23.70
C GLY A 254 -12.39 -18.73 -23.28
N SER A 255 -12.56 -19.04 -21.99
CA SER A 255 -13.84 -19.46 -21.43
C SER A 255 -14.62 -18.23 -20.97
N THR A 256 -15.52 -17.76 -21.84
CA THR A 256 -16.49 -16.71 -21.48
C THR A 256 -17.26 -17.15 -20.24
N VAL A 257 -17.08 -16.41 -19.13
CA VAL A 257 -17.96 -16.52 -17.96
C VAL A 257 -19.35 -16.17 -18.44
N ALA A 258 -20.25 -17.15 -18.44
CA ALA A 258 -21.65 -16.91 -18.75
C ALA A 258 -22.24 -16.04 -17.64
N ASP A 259 -22.57 -14.80 -17.99
CA ASP A 259 -23.61 -14.04 -17.28
C ASP A 259 -24.90 -14.84 -17.41
N LEU A 260 -25.23 -15.65 -16.41
CA LEU A 260 -26.54 -16.25 -16.27
C LEU A 260 -27.49 -15.18 -15.74
N ASN A 261 -27.94 -14.32 -16.65
CA ASN A 261 -29.04 -13.40 -16.40
C ASN A 261 -30.00 -13.39 -17.61
N SER A 262 -30.67 -14.53 -17.86
CA SER A 262 -31.97 -14.58 -18.55
C SER A 262 -32.46 -16.02 -18.73
N GLU A 263 -33.46 -16.40 -17.93
CA GLU A 263 -34.74 -17.01 -18.33
C GLU A 263 -35.26 -17.96 -17.25
N GLU A 264 -36.00 -17.40 -16.29
CA GLU A 264 -37.14 -18.10 -15.70
C GLU A 264 -38.31 -17.13 -15.63
N SER A 265 -39.29 -17.35 -16.52
CA SER A 265 -40.59 -16.66 -16.46
C SER A 265 -41.37 -17.14 -15.23
N PRO A 266 -42.16 -16.26 -14.59
CA PRO A 266 -42.74 -16.52 -13.29
C PRO A 266 -43.93 -17.47 -13.39
N VAL A 267 -43.94 -18.50 -12.53
CA VAL A 267 -45.16 -19.25 -12.22
C VAL A 267 -45.93 -18.47 -11.15
N SER A 268 -47.09 -17.98 -11.57
CA SER A 268 -48.15 -17.36 -10.77
C SER A 268 -48.53 -18.18 -9.52
N PRO A 269 -48.68 -17.56 -8.34
CA PRO A 269 -49.51 -18.10 -7.26
C PRO A 269 -50.84 -17.34 -7.17
N GLU A 270 -51.96 -18.08 -7.20
CA GLU A 270 -53.28 -17.60 -6.77
C GLU A 270 -53.45 -17.72 -5.23
N PRO A 271 -54.44 -17.03 -4.63
CA PRO A 271 -54.33 -16.40 -3.32
C PRO A 271 -55.07 -17.16 -2.21
N ILE A 272 -54.64 -17.00 -0.94
CA ILE A 272 -55.47 -17.30 0.24
C ILE A 272 -55.20 -16.28 1.37
N ASP A 273 -56.20 -15.40 1.51
CA ASP A 273 -56.87 -14.92 2.73
C ASP A 273 -56.14 -14.12 3.82
N SER A 274 -56.61 -12.88 4.00
CA SER A 274 -56.49 -12.06 5.21
C SER A 274 -57.64 -12.41 6.19
N PRO A 275 -57.57 -12.09 7.50
CA PRO A 275 -57.92 -10.75 8.01
C PRO A 275 -57.00 -10.33 9.19
N SER A 276 -56.93 -9.11 9.73
CA SER A 276 -57.92 -8.06 10.01
C SER A 276 -57.19 -6.78 10.50
N SER A 277 -57.73 -5.61 10.10
CA SER A 277 -57.35 -4.22 10.49
C SER A 277 -57.80 -3.85 11.93
N PRO A 278 -57.60 -2.62 12.51
CA PRO A 278 -57.86 -1.27 11.95
C PRO A 278 -56.79 -0.15 12.23
N VAL A 279 -56.55 0.79 11.27
CA VAL A 279 -56.92 2.25 11.24
C VAL A 279 -56.07 3.13 12.18
N GLU A 280 -55.36 4.20 11.78
CA GLU A 280 -55.79 5.50 11.21
C GLU A 280 -54.55 6.31 10.70
N ALA A 281 -54.52 6.75 9.42
CA ALA A 281 -54.56 8.15 8.90
C ALA A 281 -53.46 9.13 9.40
N SER A 282 -52.80 9.99 8.63
CA SER A 282 -52.94 10.51 7.25
C SER A 282 -51.77 11.48 6.97
N GLY A 283 -51.35 11.65 5.72
CA GLY A 283 -50.55 12.82 5.30
C GLY A 283 -49.76 12.64 4.00
N GLU A 284 -50.39 12.98 2.87
CA GLU A 284 -49.87 13.04 1.49
C GLU A 284 -48.49 13.68 1.27
N GLY A 285 -47.81 13.24 0.19
CA GLY A 285 -46.83 14.08 -0.51
C GLY A 285 -45.92 13.42 -1.55
N VAL A 286 -46.49 12.94 -2.67
CA VAL A 286 -45.94 12.90 -4.05
C VAL A 286 -44.50 12.41 -4.31
N ALA A 287 -44.41 11.32 -5.07
CA ALA A 287 -43.20 10.80 -5.71
C ALA A 287 -43.05 11.29 -7.16
N GLU A 288 -41.80 11.49 -7.62
CA GLU A 288 -41.27 11.03 -8.92
C GLU A 288 -39.72 11.09 -8.90
N PRO A 289 -39.02 10.34 -9.77
CA PRO A 289 -37.95 9.43 -9.36
C PRO A 289 -36.54 10.01 -9.58
N ALA A 290 -35.62 9.65 -8.69
CA ALA A 290 -34.19 9.82 -8.90
C ALA A 290 -33.70 8.76 -9.89
N GLU A 291 -33.03 9.22 -10.94
CA GLU A 291 -32.33 8.39 -11.91
C GLU A 291 -31.23 7.57 -11.20
N ASP A 292 -31.32 6.27 -11.40
CA ASP A 292 -30.35 5.26 -11.03
C ASP A 292 -29.11 5.40 -11.93
N SER A 293 -28.03 5.92 -11.38
CA SER A 293 -26.71 5.90 -12.00
C SER A 293 -25.84 4.91 -11.24
N SER A 294 -26.06 3.61 -11.49
CA SER A 294 -25.13 2.55 -11.11
C SER A 294 -23.85 2.67 -11.95
N GLU A 295 -22.87 3.42 -11.45
CA GLU A 295 -21.49 3.31 -11.94
C GLU A 295 -20.99 1.89 -11.65
N GLY A 296 -20.90 1.10 -12.72
CA GLY A 296 -20.25 -0.20 -12.71
C GLY A 296 -18.78 -0.03 -12.32
N VAL A 297 -18.45 -0.39 -11.08
CA VAL A 297 -17.08 -0.55 -10.61
C VAL A 297 -16.41 -1.62 -11.47
N ALA A 298 -15.38 -1.20 -12.22
CA ALA A 298 -14.52 -2.05 -13.02
C ALA A 298 -13.96 -3.23 -12.20
N PRO A 299 -13.70 -4.40 -12.83
CA PRO A 299 -13.05 -5.50 -12.15
C PRO A 299 -11.68 -5.05 -11.60
N THR A 300 -11.38 -5.45 -10.36
CA THR A 300 -10.05 -5.31 -9.76
C THR A 300 -9.00 -5.88 -10.72
N PRO A 301 -7.97 -5.11 -11.11
CA PRO A 301 -6.96 -5.59 -12.05
C PRO A 301 -6.16 -6.71 -11.38
N LEU A 302 -6.10 -7.87 -12.03
CA LEU A 302 -5.10 -8.89 -11.71
C LEU A 302 -3.73 -8.29 -12.04
N LEU A 303 -2.82 -8.24 -11.07
CA LEU A 303 -1.41 -7.97 -11.36
C LEU A 303 -0.84 -9.22 -12.03
N THR A 304 -0.57 -9.15 -13.34
CA THR A 304 0.04 -10.29 -14.04
C THR A 304 1.48 -10.47 -13.57
N ALA A 305 2.03 -11.68 -13.66
CA ALA A 305 3.42 -11.93 -13.26
C ALA A 305 4.42 -10.96 -13.96
N SER A 306 4.13 -10.56 -15.20
CA SER A 306 4.83 -9.51 -15.96
C SER A 306 4.74 -8.12 -15.31
N ASP A 307 3.59 -7.74 -14.77
CA ASP A 307 3.36 -6.40 -14.18
C ASP A 307 4.02 -6.22 -12.80
N VAL A 308 4.38 -7.33 -12.11
CA VAL A 308 5.01 -7.32 -10.77
C VAL A 308 6.47 -7.80 -10.73
N GLY A 309 7.15 -7.86 -11.89
CA GLY A 309 8.59 -8.17 -11.96
C GLY A 309 8.94 -9.66 -11.83
N PHE A 310 8.00 -10.52 -12.24
CA PHE A 310 8.18 -11.95 -12.49
C PHE A 310 8.12 -12.24 -14.00
N SER A 311 9.05 -11.68 -14.77
CA SER A 311 9.30 -12.14 -16.15
C SER A 311 10.72 -12.68 -16.28
N LEU A 312 10.82 -13.91 -16.78
CA LEU A 312 11.97 -14.39 -17.52
C LEU A 312 11.59 -14.23 -19.00
N GLY A 313 12.12 -13.20 -19.65
CA GLY A 313 12.03 -13.00 -21.09
C GLY A 313 11.05 -11.89 -21.52
N ASP A 314 11.61 -10.94 -22.26
CA ASP A 314 10.96 -9.81 -22.93
C ASP A 314 9.76 -10.22 -23.79
N THR A 315 8.68 -9.44 -23.76
CA THR A 315 7.99 -8.89 -24.95
C THR A 315 6.77 -8.06 -24.54
N ASP A 316 6.70 -6.82 -25.03
CA ASP A 316 5.57 -5.89 -24.89
C ASP A 316 4.36 -6.29 -25.75
N PRO A 317 3.13 -5.90 -25.35
CA PRO A 317 2.10 -5.59 -26.33
C PRO A 317 1.45 -4.21 -26.16
N VAL A 318 1.33 -3.60 -27.34
CA VAL A 318 0.58 -2.44 -27.80
C VAL A 318 -0.83 -2.27 -27.21
N SER A 319 -1.14 -1.05 -26.74
CA SER A 319 -2.49 -0.59 -26.39
C SER A 319 -3.13 0.20 -27.54
N SER A 320 -4.41 -0.05 -27.78
CA SER A 320 -5.28 0.64 -28.75
C SER A 320 -6.54 1.11 -28.05
N GLU A 321 -6.81 2.42 -28.06
CA GLU A 321 -8.05 3.00 -27.54
C GLU A 321 -8.98 3.53 -28.66
N PRO A 322 -10.31 3.49 -28.45
CA PRO A 322 -11.32 3.91 -29.42
C PRO A 322 -11.67 5.40 -29.33
N ILE A 323 -12.08 5.95 -30.48
CA ILE A 323 -12.45 7.36 -30.68
C ILE A 323 -13.90 7.59 -30.19
N ILE A 324 -14.09 8.49 -29.23
CA ILE A 324 -15.42 9.02 -28.85
C ILE A 324 -15.58 10.44 -29.43
N SER A 325 -16.66 10.65 -30.19
CA SER A 325 -17.03 11.94 -30.78
C SER A 325 -17.93 12.74 -29.82
N PRO A 326 -17.73 14.05 -29.62
CA PRO A 326 -18.62 14.85 -28.77
C PRO A 326 -19.88 15.35 -29.52
N PRO A 327 -21.02 15.56 -28.83
CA PRO A 327 -22.27 16.02 -29.41
C PRO A 327 -22.28 17.54 -29.68
N PRO A 328 -23.16 18.05 -30.57
CA PRO A 328 -23.17 19.48 -30.93
C PRO A 328 -23.88 20.33 -29.86
N PRO A 329 -23.41 21.58 -29.60
CA PRO A 329 -24.02 22.47 -28.62
C PRO A 329 -25.31 23.15 -29.15
N PRO A 330 -26.23 23.58 -28.25
CA PRO A 330 -27.52 24.14 -28.63
C PRO A 330 -27.41 25.61 -29.10
N SER A 331 -28.13 25.96 -30.17
CA SER A 331 -28.20 27.32 -30.71
C SER A 331 -29.05 28.23 -29.83
N ARG A 332 -28.43 29.13 -29.07
CA ARG A 332 -29.11 30.24 -28.37
C ARG A 332 -29.13 31.50 -29.23
N LYS A 333 -30.33 31.98 -29.57
CA LYS A 333 -30.56 33.28 -30.23
C LYS A 333 -30.28 34.40 -29.22
N LEU A 334 -29.40 35.33 -29.58
CA LEU A 334 -29.14 36.55 -28.79
C LEU A 334 -30.35 37.52 -28.86
N PRO A 335 -30.69 38.23 -27.76
CA PRO A 335 -31.70 39.26 -27.77
C PRO A 335 -31.17 40.53 -28.45
N THR A 336 -32.04 41.22 -29.16
CA THR A 336 -31.75 42.50 -29.83
C THR A 336 -31.67 43.61 -28.78
N LEU A 337 -30.47 44.12 -28.51
CA LEU A 337 -30.24 45.28 -27.65
C LEU A 337 -30.74 46.56 -28.34
N GLN A 338 -31.79 47.18 -27.78
CA GLN A 338 -32.18 48.55 -28.12
C GLN A 338 -31.23 49.53 -27.43
N LEU A 339 -30.52 50.33 -28.23
CA LEU A 339 -29.65 51.40 -27.73
C LEU A 339 -30.51 52.63 -27.36
N PRO A 340 -30.25 53.29 -26.21
CA PRO A 340 -30.92 54.54 -25.88
C PRO A 340 -30.44 55.68 -26.79
N HIS A 341 -31.39 56.52 -27.22
CA HIS A 341 -31.14 57.65 -28.09
C HIS A 341 -30.43 58.77 -27.30
N LEU A 342 -29.13 58.95 -27.53
CA LEU A 342 -28.34 60.05 -26.95
C LEU A 342 -28.68 61.37 -27.64
N SER A 343 -29.42 62.24 -26.96
CA SER A 343 -29.62 63.63 -27.36
C SER A 343 -28.37 64.46 -27.06
N LEU A 344 -27.66 64.89 -28.10
CA LEU A 344 -26.54 65.83 -28.00
C LEU A 344 -27.04 67.24 -27.65
N PRO A 345 -26.41 67.95 -26.70
CA PRO A 345 -26.76 69.35 -26.42
C PRO A 345 -26.34 70.25 -27.61
N GLN A 346 -27.22 71.19 -27.97
CA GLN A 346 -26.94 72.19 -29.00
C GLN A 346 -25.93 73.21 -28.48
N PHE A 347 -24.69 73.13 -28.98
CA PHE A 347 -23.68 74.17 -28.77
C PHE A 347 -23.93 75.34 -29.74
N SER A 348 -24.33 76.49 -29.19
CA SER A 348 -24.34 77.75 -29.93
C SER A 348 -22.91 78.32 -30.02
N LEU A 349 -22.30 78.23 -31.19
CA LEU A 349 -21.00 78.87 -31.45
C LEU A 349 -21.18 80.39 -31.59
N PRO A 350 -20.32 81.22 -30.96
CA PRO A 350 -20.34 82.66 -31.15
C PRO A 350 -19.99 83.03 -32.60
N ARG A 351 -20.79 83.94 -33.20
CA ARG A 351 -20.54 84.45 -34.55
C ARG A 351 -19.35 85.41 -34.53
N VAL A 352 -18.17 84.89 -34.86
CA VAL A 352 -16.97 85.70 -35.06
C VAL A 352 -16.75 85.86 -36.57
N HIS A 353 -16.76 87.11 -37.05
CA HIS A 353 -16.56 87.46 -38.45
C HIS A 353 -15.08 87.31 -38.83
N PHE A 354 -14.66 86.10 -39.18
CA PHE A 354 -13.33 85.84 -39.73
C PHE A 354 -13.36 85.93 -41.26
N SER A 355 -12.36 86.58 -41.84
CA SER A 355 -12.01 86.47 -43.27
C SER A 355 -12.00 84.99 -43.67
N ARG A 356 -12.40 84.65 -44.92
CA ARG A 356 -12.41 83.24 -45.39
C ARG A 356 -11.02 82.59 -45.38
N LEU A 357 -9.94 83.38 -45.27
CA LEU A 357 -8.55 82.92 -45.30
C LEU A 357 -8.10 82.13 -44.04
N PRO A 358 -8.28 82.61 -42.79
CA PRO A 358 -7.95 81.84 -41.59
C PRO A 358 -8.77 80.55 -41.40
N LEU A 359 -9.98 80.46 -41.95
CA LEU A 359 -10.80 79.25 -41.87
C LEU A 359 -10.27 78.14 -42.81
N ILE A 360 -9.85 78.51 -44.01
CA ILE A 360 -9.20 77.59 -44.97
C ILE A 360 -7.83 77.16 -44.44
N LEU A 361 -7.06 78.10 -43.87
CA LEU A 361 -5.75 77.81 -43.30
C LEU A 361 -5.86 76.92 -42.05
N GLY A 362 -6.86 77.17 -41.18
CA GLY A 362 -7.16 76.31 -40.04
C GLY A 362 -7.61 74.91 -40.44
N GLY A 363 -8.44 74.79 -41.48
CA GLY A 363 -8.83 73.49 -42.05
C GLY A 363 -7.66 72.71 -42.64
N LEU A 364 -6.75 73.39 -43.35
CA LEU A 364 -5.54 72.77 -43.90
C LEU A 364 -4.59 72.29 -42.78
N ILE A 365 -4.38 73.10 -41.74
CA ILE A 365 -3.56 72.75 -40.58
C ILE A 365 -4.17 71.55 -39.84
N LEU A 366 -5.50 71.52 -39.66
CA LEU A 366 -6.19 70.39 -39.06
C LEU A 366 -6.03 69.13 -39.90
N LEU A 367 -6.13 69.22 -41.23
CA LEU A 367 -5.96 68.09 -42.14
C LEU A 367 -4.51 67.57 -42.10
N VAL A 368 -3.51 68.46 -42.05
CA VAL A 368 -2.10 68.08 -41.87
C VAL A 368 -1.87 67.45 -40.51
N LEU A 369 -2.45 67.98 -39.43
CA LEU A 369 -2.36 67.39 -38.09
C LEU A 369 -3.03 66.03 -38.01
N VAL A 370 -4.18 65.83 -38.64
CA VAL A 370 -4.86 64.53 -38.72
C VAL A 370 -4.07 63.55 -39.60
N GLY A 371 -3.52 64.01 -40.71
CA GLY A 371 -2.64 63.22 -41.58
C GLY A 371 -1.36 62.79 -40.86
N LEU A 372 -0.73 63.70 -40.13
CA LEU A 372 0.45 63.44 -39.32
C LEU A 372 0.10 62.52 -38.15
N PHE A 373 -1.01 62.75 -37.44
CA PHE A 373 -1.47 61.90 -36.35
C PHE A 373 -1.77 60.48 -36.83
N THR A 374 -2.49 60.32 -37.94
CA THR A 374 -2.76 59.00 -38.54
C THR A 374 -1.47 58.33 -39.00
N PHE A 375 -0.54 59.07 -39.61
CA PHE A 375 0.78 58.56 -40.00
C PHE A 375 1.60 58.09 -38.79
N LEU A 376 1.72 58.90 -37.74
CA LEU A 376 2.42 58.52 -36.51
C LEU A 376 1.72 57.35 -35.80
N PHE A 377 0.39 57.32 -35.77
CA PHE A 377 -0.40 56.26 -35.16
C PHE A 377 -0.20 54.91 -35.87
N TYR A 378 0.04 54.90 -37.18
CA TYR A 378 0.31 53.66 -37.92
C TYR A 378 1.77 53.23 -37.90
N LEU A 379 2.73 54.16 -37.76
CA LEU A 379 4.15 53.87 -37.96
C LEU A 379 4.96 53.72 -36.66
N LEU A 380 4.57 54.38 -35.57
CA LEU A 380 5.33 54.33 -34.30
C LEU A 380 5.07 53.11 -33.41
N PRO A 381 3.88 52.48 -33.36
CA PRO A 381 3.64 51.47 -32.33
C PRO A 381 4.60 50.28 -32.43
N GLN A 382 5.13 49.85 -31.29
CA GLN A 382 5.84 48.60 -31.11
C GLN A 382 5.16 47.78 -30.02
N ALA A 383 5.24 46.46 -30.13
CA ALA A 383 4.67 45.55 -29.15
C ALA A 383 5.68 44.48 -28.75
N LYS A 384 5.75 44.21 -27.46
CA LYS A 384 6.48 43.09 -26.87
C LYS A 384 5.49 42.14 -26.26
N ILE A 385 5.55 40.88 -26.67
CA ILE A 385 4.70 39.79 -26.21
C ILE A 385 5.61 38.78 -25.51
N THR A 386 5.43 38.61 -24.21
CA THR A 386 6.06 37.53 -23.45
C THR A 386 5.02 36.44 -23.24
N LEU A 387 5.22 35.29 -23.89
CA LEU A 387 4.34 34.14 -23.82
C LEU A 387 4.91 33.13 -22.82
N PHE A 388 4.13 32.81 -21.78
CA PHE A 388 4.47 31.82 -20.78
C PHE A 388 3.81 30.50 -21.15
N LEU A 389 4.64 29.47 -21.33
CA LEU A 389 4.19 28.12 -21.65
C LEU A 389 4.54 27.15 -20.53
N THR A 390 3.60 26.29 -20.16
CA THR A 390 3.83 25.21 -19.20
C THR A 390 4.68 24.12 -19.87
N PRO A 391 5.90 23.84 -19.38
CA PRO A 391 6.73 22.78 -19.93
C PRO A 391 6.11 21.39 -19.67
N THR A 392 6.28 20.47 -20.61
CA THR A 392 5.86 19.07 -20.47
C THR A 392 7.07 18.20 -20.13
N PRO A 393 7.06 17.39 -19.07
CA PRO A 393 8.18 16.51 -18.76
C PRO A 393 8.23 15.32 -19.72
N LEU A 394 9.44 14.95 -20.15
CA LEU A 394 9.76 13.69 -20.81
C LEU A 394 10.70 12.91 -19.89
N GLU A 395 10.29 11.70 -19.53
CA GLU A 395 11.02 10.82 -18.61
C GLU A 395 11.60 9.64 -19.38
N GLU A 396 12.89 9.39 -19.19
CA GLU A 396 13.61 8.24 -19.76
C GLU A 396 14.38 7.51 -18.65
N SER A 397 14.42 6.19 -18.71
CA SER A 397 15.13 5.36 -17.74
C SER A 397 16.29 4.63 -18.41
N LEU A 398 17.48 4.68 -17.81
CA LEU A 398 18.67 4.03 -18.34
C LEU A 398 19.47 3.35 -17.21
N PRO A 399 19.78 2.06 -17.32
CA PRO A 399 20.77 1.45 -16.44
C PRO A 399 22.15 2.04 -16.71
N LEU A 400 22.82 2.51 -15.66
CA LEU A 400 24.18 3.04 -15.71
C LEU A 400 25.01 2.53 -14.53
N THR A 401 26.32 2.66 -14.66
CA THR A 401 27.26 2.32 -13.59
C THR A 401 28.12 3.54 -13.28
N LEU A 402 28.07 4.00 -12.05
CA LEU A 402 28.92 5.07 -11.53
C LEU A 402 30.23 4.48 -11.04
N SER A 403 31.36 4.92 -11.60
CA SER A 403 32.68 4.40 -11.25
C SER A 403 33.61 5.53 -10.81
N SER A 404 34.32 5.31 -9.70
CA SER A 404 35.31 6.24 -9.17
C SER A 404 36.70 6.07 -9.78
N THR A 405 36.88 5.06 -10.64
CA THR A 405 38.18 4.70 -11.22
C THR A 405 38.42 5.30 -12.61
N ILE A 406 37.36 5.79 -13.26
CA ILE A 406 37.41 6.38 -14.60
C ILE A 406 37.30 7.91 -14.54
N THR A 407 37.84 8.58 -15.56
CA THR A 407 37.85 10.05 -15.68
C THR A 407 37.00 10.60 -16.82
N SER A 408 36.48 9.72 -17.68
CA SER A 408 35.61 10.06 -18.82
C SER A 408 34.53 8.99 -19.00
N PRO A 409 33.31 9.37 -19.43
CA PRO A 409 32.22 8.42 -19.64
C PRO A 409 32.55 7.44 -20.77
N ASP A 410 32.14 6.18 -20.59
CA ASP A 410 32.19 5.14 -21.62
C ASP A 410 30.77 4.75 -22.03
N SER A 411 30.38 5.18 -23.22
CA SER A 411 29.04 4.94 -23.75
C SER A 411 28.75 3.49 -24.13
N ALA A 412 29.78 2.66 -24.37
CA ALA A 412 29.59 1.26 -24.73
C ALA A 412 29.23 0.39 -23.51
N SER A 413 29.78 0.73 -22.34
CA SER A 413 29.57 0.02 -21.07
C SER A 413 28.64 0.75 -20.10
N SER A 414 28.10 1.92 -20.50
CA SER A 414 27.25 2.78 -19.66
C SER A 414 27.91 3.21 -18.35
N LEU A 415 29.22 3.40 -18.38
CA LEU A 415 30.03 3.82 -17.23
C LEU A 415 30.14 5.35 -17.18
N ILE A 416 29.85 5.92 -16.01
CA ILE A 416 29.88 7.35 -15.74
C ILE A 416 30.88 7.65 -14.60
N PRO A 417 31.78 8.64 -14.75
CA PRO A 417 32.68 9.04 -13.69
C PRO A 417 31.93 9.60 -12.47
N ALA A 418 32.27 9.11 -11.28
CA ALA A 418 31.72 9.60 -10.02
C ALA A 418 32.81 9.82 -8.97
N THR A 419 32.68 10.87 -8.17
CA THR A 419 33.52 11.09 -6.99
C THR A 419 32.78 10.65 -5.74
N VAL A 420 33.43 9.90 -4.85
CA VAL A 420 32.89 9.54 -3.54
C VAL A 420 33.42 10.52 -2.49
N SER A 421 32.53 11.13 -1.71
CA SER A 421 32.86 11.89 -0.50
C SER A 421 32.10 11.31 0.69
N THR A 422 32.57 11.49 1.91
CA THR A 422 31.85 11.05 3.12
C THR A 422 31.37 12.24 3.95
N GLU A 423 30.20 12.11 4.57
CA GLU A 423 29.64 13.08 5.52
C GLU A 423 29.19 12.33 6.77
N THR A 424 29.60 12.81 7.94
CA THR A 424 29.23 12.21 9.23
C THR A 424 28.14 13.05 9.88
N LEU A 425 27.05 12.40 10.29
CA LEU A 425 25.90 13.05 10.91
C LEU A 425 25.46 12.26 12.14
N THR A 426 24.97 12.99 13.14
CA THR A 426 24.51 12.45 14.41
C THR A 426 23.04 12.80 14.61
N SER A 427 22.25 11.83 15.07
CA SER A 427 20.87 12.05 15.50
C SER A 427 20.61 11.40 16.84
N THR A 428 19.72 12.00 17.62
CA THR A 428 19.30 11.52 18.94
C THR A 428 17.79 11.57 19.03
N GLN A 429 17.17 10.47 19.45
CA GLN A 429 15.73 10.37 19.68
C GLN A 429 15.42 9.55 20.93
N THR A 430 14.23 9.78 21.47
CA THR A 430 13.70 9.05 22.62
C THR A 430 12.32 8.53 22.27
N ILE A 431 12.10 7.24 22.50
CA ILE A 431 10.79 6.57 22.36
C ILE A 431 10.37 5.97 23.71
N PRO A 432 9.06 5.80 23.97
CA PRO A 432 8.62 4.96 25.08
C PRO A 432 9.03 3.51 24.82
N THR A 433 9.33 2.76 25.88
CA THR A 433 9.50 1.31 25.77
C THR A 433 8.16 0.61 25.67
N THR A 434 8.07 -0.57 25.08
CA THR A 434 6.82 -1.34 24.96
C THR A 434 6.91 -2.73 25.55
N GLY A 435 8.12 -3.19 25.85
CA GLY A 435 8.34 -4.47 26.51
C GLY A 435 7.75 -4.48 27.92
N ASN A 436 7.11 -5.59 28.28
CA ASN A 436 6.65 -5.84 29.64
C ASN A 436 7.39 -7.06 30.20
N SER A 437 7.77 -6.98 31.48
CA SER A 437 8.38 -8.09 32.20
C SER A 437 7.85 -8.13 33.63
N THR A 438 7.52 -9.33 34.11
CA THR A 438 7.09 -9.53 35.50
C THR A 438 8.30 -9.91 36.34
N ILE A 439 8.63 -9.08 37.32
CA ILE A 439 9.70 -9.34 38.30
C ILE A 439 9.09 -9.63 39.68
N GLY A 440 9.79 -10.39 40.52
CA GLY A 440 9.36 -10.63 41.89
C GLY A 440 10.00 -11.85 42.53
N ASP A 441 9.52 -12.23 43.71
CA ASP A 441 10.00 -13.40 44.44
C ASP A 441 9.14 -14.63 44.14
N PRO A 442 9.73 -15.82 43.91
CA PRO A 442 8.97 -17.06 43.79
C PRO A 442 8.59 -17.60 45.17
N ALA A 443 7.42 -18.25 45.26
CA ALA A 443 7.02 -18.93 46.49
C ALA A 443 7.98 -20.07 46.82
N ARG A 444 8.28 -20.25 48.11
CA ARG A 444 9.16 -21.32 48.60
C ARG A 444 8.51 -22.10 49.72
N GLY A 445 8.97 -23.34 49.90
CA GLY A 445 8.63 -24.14 51.07
C GLY A 445 9.14 -25.56 50.96
N THR A 446 8.55 -26.46 51.72
CA THR A 446 9.01 -27.85 51.83
C THR A 446 7.93 -28.84 51.46
N VAL A 447 8.35 -29.93 50.83
CA VAL A 447 7.51 -31.09 50.50
C VAL A 447 8.15 -32.36 51.04
N THR A 448 7.32 -33.31 51.44
CA THR A 448 7.74 -34.68 51.73
C THR A 448 7.49 -35.52 50.49
N ILE A 449 8.55 -36.12 49.95
CA ILE A 449 8.47 -37.05 48.82
C ILE A 449 8.38 -38.48 49.37
N TYR A 450 7.40 -39.23 48.87
CA TYR A 450 7.13 -40.62 49.24
C TYR A 450 7.54 -41.55 48.10
N ASN A 451 8.29 -42.60 48.44
CA ASN A 451 8.71 -43.66 47.53
C ASN A 451 8.00 -44.97 47.87
N ARG A 452 7.16 -45.46 46.98
CA ARG A 452 6.37 -46.70 47.13
C ARG A 452 7.02 -47.89 46.41
N THR A 453 8.22 -47.71 45.87
CA THR A 453 8.99 -48.74 45.17
C THR A 453 9.96 -49.47 46.10
N THR A 454 10.49 -50.61 45.65
CA THR A 454 11.44 -51.43 46.41
C THR A 454 12.89 -50.96 46.32
N LEU A 455 13.17 -49.89 45.54
CA LEU A 455 14.51 -49.38 45.31
C LEU A 455 14.67 -47.96 45.87
N VAL A 456 15.88 -47.64 46.34
CA VAL A 456 16.27 -46.27 46.70
C VAL A 456 16.29 -45.41 45.44
N LYS A 457 15.81 -44.17 45.52
CA LYS A 457 15.78 -43.23 44.39
C LYS A 457 16.35 -41.88 44.80
N THR A 458 17.21 -41.33 43.96
CA THR A 458 17.68 -39.94 44.06
C THR A 458 17.06 -39.12 42.94
N PHE A 459 16.46 -37.99 43.30
CA PHE A 459 16.00 -36.96 42.36
C PHE A 459 17.00 -35.81 42.37
N PRO A 460 17.54 -35.39 41.22
CA PRO A 460 18.48 -34.28 41.16
C PRO A 460 17.79 -32.94 41.43
N LYS A 461 18.57 -31.94 41.83
CA LYS A 461 18.18 -30.52 41.83
C LYS A 461 17.54 -30.15 40.49
N GLY A 462 16.49 -29.34 40.53
CA GLY A 462 15.75 -28.93 39.33
C GLY A 462 14.69 -29.92 38.87
N THR A 463 14.55 -31.09 39.52
CA THR A 463 13.42 -32.00 39.24
C THR A 463 12.10 -31.26 39.43
N VAL A 464 11.21 -31.35 38.44
CA VAL A 464 9.92 -30.65 38.43
C VAL A 464 8.88 -31.41 39.26
N LEU A 465 8.19 -30.69 40.14
CA LEU A 465 7.00 -31.17 40.86
C LEU A 465 5.79 -30.35 40.41
N THR A 466 4.67 -31.02 40.14
CA THR A 466 3.46 -30.36 39.63
C THR A 466 2.26 -30.60 40.54
N SER A 467 1.57 -29.53 40.95
CA SER A 467 0.34 -29.57 41.75
C SER A 467 -0.64 -28.50 41.27
N ASN A 468 -1.90 -28.85 40.98
CA ASN A 468 -2.94 -27.92 40.50
C ASN A 468 -2.45 -26.98 39.38
N SER A 469 -1.76 -27.53 38.38
CA SER A 469 -1.14 -26.80 37.25
C SER A 469 0.06 -25.90 37.59
N LEU A 470 0.41 -25.75 38.87
CA LEU A 470 1.62 -25.05 39.32
C LEU A 470 2.84 -25.96 39.27
N LYS A 471 3.96 -25.41 38.79
CA LYS A 471 5.24 -26.10 38.70
C LYS A 471 6.20 -25.58 39.76
N PHE A 472 6.89 -26.51 40.41
CA PHE A 472 7.93 -26.25 41.39
C PHE A 472 9.17 -27.05 41.03
N THR A 473 10.35 -26.60 41.45
CA THR A 473 11.61 -27.31 41.22
C THR A 473 12.29 -27.63 42.55
N LEU A 474 12.98 -28.76 42.62
CA LEU A 474 13.82 -29.10 43.76
C LEU A 474 15.02 -28.16 43.87
N ASP A 475 15.27 -27.65 45.07
CA ASP A 475 16.42 -26.77 45.32
C ASP A 475 17.75 -27.53 45.43
N GLN A 476 17.69 -28.84 45.69
CA GLN A 476 18.85 -29.72 45.88
C GLN A 476 18.51 -31.19 45.56
N ASP A 477 19.55 -32.01 45.39
CA ASP A 477 19.42 -33.46 45.22
C ASP A 477 18.77 -34.09 46.46
N THR A 478 17.74 -34.90 46.25
CA THR A 478 16.98 -35.55 47.33
C THR A 478 16.96 -37.06 47.13
N THR A 479 17.51 -37.81 48.10
CA THR A 479 17.50 -39.28 48.10
C THR A 479 16.42 -39.83 49.02
N ILE A 480 15.55 -40.68 48.50
CA ILE A 480 14.45 -41.32 49.24
C ILE A 480 14.69 -42.83 49.29
N ALA A 481 14.65 -43.38 50.50
CA ALA A 481 14.75 -44.82 50.73
C ALA A 481 13.60 -45.60 50.05
N SER A 482 13.76 -46.91 49.88
CA SER A 482 12.68 -47.79 49.41
C SER A 482 11.57 -47.95 50.45
N LYS A 483 10.42 -48.51 50.04
CA LYS A 483 9.36 -48.92 50.98
C LYS A 483 9.83 -50.03 51.93
N SER A 484 9.31 -50.05 53.15
CA SER A 484 9.56 -51.08 54.16
C SER A 484 8.26 -51.78 54.60
N ALA A 485 8.37 -52.94 55.24
CA ALA A 485 7.22 -53.66 55.78
C ALA A 485 6.89 -53.16 57.21
N GLY A 486 5.64 -52.73 57.41
CA GLY A 486 5.08 -52.34 58.71
C GLY A 486 4.45 -53.50 59.47
N THR A 487 3.75 -53.18 60.56
CA THR A 487 2.91 -54.13 61.31
C THR A 487 1.84 -54.72 60.40
N ASP A 488 1.59 -56.03 60.52
CA ASP A 488 0.64 -56.79 59.68
C ASP A 488 0.94 -56.74 58.16
N TYR A 489 2.23 -56.68 57.79
CA TYR A 489 2.70 -56.72 56.39
C TYR A 489 2.20 -55.56 55.51
N VAL A 490 1.84 -54.43 56.12
CA VAL A 490 1.43 -53.22 55.40
C VAL A 490 2.66 -52.46 54.89
N ASP A 491 2.71 -52.14 53.60
CA ASP A 491 3.81 -51.37 53.00
C ASP A 491 3.84 -49.93 53.55
N ILE A 492 4.98 -49.53 54.14
CA ILE A 492 5.27 -48.17 54.57
C ILE A 492 6.17 -47.50 53.52
N PRO A 493 5.72 -46.44 52.83
CA PRO A 493 6.54 -45.73 51.86
C PRO A 493 7.79 -45.12 52.51
N GLY A 494 8.92 -45.16 51.80
CA GLY A 494 10.09 -44.35 52.16
C GLY A 494 9.77 -42.87 52.05
N LYS A 495 10.34 -42.02 52.92
CA LYS A 495 10.04 -40.58 52.98
C LYS A 495 11.32 -39.76 53.03
N ALA A 496 11.33 -38.62 52.35
CA ALA A 496 12.36 -37.59 52.52
C ALA A 496 11.74 -36.20 52.38
N SER A 497 12.20 -35.24 53.19
CA SER A 497 11.81 -33.83 53.07
C SER A 497 12.74 -33.12 52.09
N ALA A 498 12.18 -32.26 51.25
CA ALA A 498 12.90 -31.50 50.24
C ALA A 498 12.36 -30.06 50.14
N ALA A 499 13.27 -29.11 49.94
CA ALA A 499 12.94 -27.72 49.67
C ALA A 499 12.61 -27.54 48.18
N ILE A 500 11.55 -26.79 47.90
CA ILE A 500 11.08 -26.49 46.55
C ILE A 500 10.82 -25.00 46.37
N THR A 501 11.06 -24.53 45.15
CA THR A 501 10.79 -23.17 44.70
C THR A 501 9.81 -23.19 43.54
N ALA A 502 8.82 -22.29 43.55
CA ALA A 502 7.88 -22.12 42.45
C ALA A 502 8.60 -21.66 41.18
N ALA A 503 8.18 -22.19 40.03
CA ALA A 503 8.70 -21.76 38.73
C ALA A 503 8.18 -20.37 38.32
N THR A 504 7.04 -19.95 38.87
CA THR A 504 6.40 -18.66 38.62
C THR A 504 6.63 -17.69 39.79
N PHE A 505 6.90 -16.43 39.48
CA PHE A 505 6.86 -15.35 40.47
C PHE A 505 5.41 -15.05 40.89
N GLY A 506 5.23 -14.33 42.00
CA GLY A 506 3.92 -13.85 42.41
C GLY A 506 3.14 -14.79 43.31
N THR A 507 2.01 -14.26 43.79
CA THR A 507 1.09 -14.99 44.67
C THR A 507 0.47 -16.22 44.01
N ALA A 508 0.47 -16.28 42.67
CA ALA A 508 0.08 -17.44 41.89
C ALA A 508 0.95 -18.67 42.17
N GLY A 509 2.22 -18.49 42.57
CA GLY A 509 3.09 -19.58 42.99
C GLY A 509 2.80 -20.10 44.41
N ASN A 510 1.99 -19.39 45.22
CA ASN A 510 1.66 -19.81 46.57
C ASN A 510 0.69 -21.01 46.53
N LEU A 511 0.86 -21.94 47.45
CA LEU A 511 0.03 -23.16 47.50
C LEU A 511 -0.31 -23.51 48.93
N GLY A 512 -1.59 -23.79 49.19
CA GLY A 512 -2.09 -24.19 50.50
C GLY A 512 -1.44 -25.48 51.01
N SER A 513 -1.44 -25.68 52.33
CA SER A 513 -0.94 -26.91 52.95
C SER A 513 -1.78 -28.13 52.54
N GLY A 514 -1.15 -29.31 52.55
CA GLY A 514 -1.83 -30.58 52.28
C GLY A 514 -2.01 -30.92 50.80
N SER A 515 -1.42 -30.15 49.90
CA SER A 515 -1.45 -30.36 48.45
C SER A 515 -0.53 -31.49 48.03
N GLU A 516 -0.97 -32.29 47.06
CA GLU A 516 -0.18 -33.39 46.49
C GLU A 516 0.46 -33.00 45.17
N PHE A 517 1.65 -33.53 44.90
CA PHE A 517 2.44 -33.23 43.72
C PHE A 517 2.76 -34.51 42.95
N VAL A 518 2.71 -34.41 41.63
CA VAL A 518 3.32 -35.37 40.71
C VAL A 518 4.81 -35.06 40.60
N VAL A 519 5.67 -36.06 40.80
CA VAL A 519 7.13 -35.89 40.77
C VAL A 519 7.66 -36.29 39.39
N ALA A 520 8.23 -35.32 38.66
CA ALA A 520 8.66 -35.45 37.26
C ALA A 520 7.55 -36.06 36.38
N SER A 521 7.87 -37.14 35.66
CA SER A 521 6.94 -37.90 34.82
C SER A 521 6.50 -39.23 35.47
N PHE A 522 6.74 -39.41 36.77
CA PHE A 522 6.39 -40.65 37.48
C PHE A 522 4.91 -40.68 37.89
N SER A 523 4.31 -41.87 37.89
CA SER A 523 2.96 -42.09 38.43
C SER A 523 2.92 -41.87 39.95
N LYS A 524 1.78 -41.37 40.45
CA LYS A 524 1.49 -41.24 41.88
C LYS A 524 1.54 -42.59 42.63
N ASP A 525 1.42 -43.70 41.92
CA ASP A 525 1.53 -45.04 42.49
C ASP A 525 2.98 -45.42 42.84
N THR A 526 3.97 -44.77 42.22
CA THR A 526 5.39 -45.01 42.51
C THR A 526 5.97 -43.90 43.37
N TYR A 527 5.77 -42.64 42.97
CA TYR A 527 6.25 -41.47 43.67
C TYR A 527 5.17 -40.41 43.77
N ILE A 528 5.01 -39.86 44.96
CA ILE A 528 4.11 -38.75 45.23
C ILE A 528 4.80 -37.82 46.21
N ALA A 529 4.59 -36.52 46.10
CA ALA A 529 5.02 -35.58 47.15
C ALA A 529 3.83 -34.87 47.77
N LYS A 530 3.98 -34.40 49.00
CA LYS A 530 2.95 -33.64 49.71
C LYS A 530 3.59 -32.54 50.56
N ASN A 531 3.02 -31.35 50.55
CA ASN A 531 3.44 -30.29 51.48
C ASN A 531 2.61 -30.37 52.78
N GLU A 532 3.27 -30.28 53.93
CA GLU A 532 2.59 -30.22 55.22
C GLU A 532 2.26 -28.77 55.61
N GLN A 533 3.09 -27.82 55.16
CA GLN A 533 2.93 -26.38 55.36
C GLN A 533 2.64 -25.69 54.02
N ALA A 534 1.98 -24.53 54.07
CA ALA A 534 1.72 -23.74 52.87
C ALA A 534 3.03 -23.23 52.25
N LEU A 535 3.11 -23.23 50.92
CA LEU A 535 4.18 -22.58 50.16
C LEU A 535 3.82 -21.10 50.01
N ALA A 536 4.70 -20.21 50.46
CA ALA A 536 4.42 -18.78 50.58
C ALA A 536 5.64 -17.94 50.18
N GLY A 537 5.47 -16.62 50.19
CA GLY A 537 6.52 -15.64 49.87
C GLY A 537 6.55 -15.21 48.41
N GLY A 538 5.61 -15.68 47.58
CA GLY A 538 5.50 -15.23 46.20
C GLY A 538 5.04 -13.78 46.08
N THR A 539 5.83 -12.92 45.43
CA THR A 539 5.54 -11.52 45.11
C THR A 539 5.74 -11.27 43.62
N SER A 540 4.98 -10.36 43.01
CA SER A 540 5.12 -10.01 41.59
C SER A 540 4.80 -8.54 41.35
N GLN A 541 5.57 -7.92 40.46
CA GLN A 541 5.36 -6.58 39.97
C GLN A 541 5.65 -6.57 38.46
N ASP A 542 4.71 -6.03 37.70
CA ASP A 542 4.92 -5.80 36.27
C ASP A 542 5.70 -4.51 36.09
N VAL A 543 6.78 -4.59 35.30
CA VAL A 543 7.65 -3.47 34.97
C VAL A 543 7.83 -3.38 33.47
N GLN A 544 7.97 -2.14 32.99
CA GLN A 544 8.26 -1.85 31.61
C GLN A 544 9.75 -2.05 31.35
N VAL A 545 10.08 -2.74 30.26
CA VAL A 545 11.43 -3.08 29.86
C VAL A 545 11.65 -2.72 28.40
N VAL A 546 12.91 -2.53 28.02
CA VAL A 546 13.26 -2.30 26.62
C VAL A 546 12.97 -3.56 25.79
N GLY A 547 12.02 -3.47 24.86
CA GLY A 547 11.72 -4.50 23.89
C GLY A 547 12.77 -4.58 22.78
N LYS A 548 12.81 -5.70 22.06
CA LYS A 548 13.67 -5.86 20.88
C LYS A 548 13.19 -4.95 19.75
N GLU A 549 11.88 -4.81 19.63
CA GLU A 549 11.17 -3.97 18.68
C GLU A 549 11.45 -2.49 18.95
N ASP A 550 11.51 -2.07 20.22
CA ASP A 550 11.87 -0.69 20.61
C ASP A 550 13.27 -0.31 20.09
N SER A 551 14.27 -1.16 20.35
CA SER A 551 15.63 -0.91 19.89
C SER A 551 15.72 -0.92 18.36
N SER A 552 15.06 -1.86 17.68
CA SER A 552 15.12 -1.94 16.21
C SER A 552 14.40 -0.79 15.52
N SER A 553 13.23 -0.39 16.03
CA SER A 553 12.45 0.74 15.49
C SER A 553 13.17 2.07 15.72
N LEU A 554 13.80 2.26 16.88
CA LEU A 554 14.61 3.45 17.17
C LEU A 554 15.83 3.54 16.25
N THR A 555 16.57 2.44 16.06
CA THR A 555 17.70 2.42 15.11
C THR A 555 17.26 2.78 13.69
N LYS A 556 16.13 2.22 13.22
CA LYS A 556 15.59 2.52 11.90
C LYS A 556 15.23 4.01 11.78
N THR A 557 14.49 4.53 12.75
CA THR A 557 14.04 5.93 12.75
C THR A 557 15.23 6.91 12.77
N LEU A 558 16.25 6.63 13.59
CA LEU A 558 17.48 7.41 13.61
C LEU A 558 18.23 7.36 12.28
N THR A 559 18.33 6.18 11.66
CA THR A 559 18.97 6.00 10.35
C THR A 559 18.24 6.78 9.26
N ASP A 560 16.91 6.67 9.20
CA ASP A 560 16.07 7.38 8.23
C ASP A 560 16.19 8.90 8.40
N THR A 561 16.21 9.38 9.65
CA THR A 561 16.39 10.80 9.98
C THR A 561 17.76 11.30 9.50
N ILE A 562 18.84 10.57 9.78
CA ILE A 562 20.20 10.94 9.34
C ILE A 562 20.30 10.98 7.81
N ILE A 563 19.69 10.02 7.10
CA ILE A 563 19.65 10.00 5.63
C ILE A 563 18.86 11.21 5.10
N GLN A 564 17.73 11.55 5.71
CA GLN A 564 16.93 12.71 5.33
C GLN A 564 17.70 14.02 5.53
N ASP A 565 18.36 14.17 6.67
CA ASP A 565 19.19 15.34 6.98
C ASP A 565 20.37 15.47 6.01
N ALA A 566 21.01 14.35 5.64
CA ALA A 566 22.06 14.32 4.62
C ALA A 566 21.56 14.81 3.26
N ARG A 567 20.39 14.34 2.83
CA ARG A 567 19.77 14.76 1.56
C ARG A 567 19.42 16.26 1.58
N ALA A 568 18.83 16.75 2.67
CA ALA A 568 18.49 18.17 2.82
C ALA A 568 19.74 19.07 2.85
N SER A 569 20.78 18.64 3.56
CA SER A 569 22.09 19.30 3.63
C SER A 569 22.74 19.39 2.24
N LEU A 570 22.68 18.31 1.45
CA LEU A 570 23.19 18.28 0.08
C LEU A 570 22.43 19.20 -0.88
N GLU A 571 21.09 19.22 -0.82
CA GLU A 571 20.29 20.09 -1.70
C GLU A 571 20.63 21.57 -1.49
N SER A 572 20.89 21.98 -0.24
CA SER A 572 21.26 23.36 0.08
C SER A 572 22.64 23.79 -0.44
N ARG A 573 23.52 22.83 -0.76
CA ARG A 573 24.92 23.07 -1.19
C ARG A 573 25.19 22.63 -2.62
N ARG A 574 24.13 22.34 -3.39
CA ARG A 574 24.23 21.77 -4.73
C ARG A 574 25.00 22.68 -5.69
N GLU A 575 26.04 22.14 -6.31
CA GLU A 575 26.76 22.83 -7.38
C GLU A 575 26.00 22.72 -8.72
N PRO A 576 25.85 23.82 -9.50
CA PRO A 576 25.26 23.76 -10.82
C PRO A 576 26.00 22.77 -11.73
N GLY A 577 25.25 21.90 -12.43
CA GLY A 577 25.79 20.91 -13.36
C GLY A 577 26.20 19.57 -12.73
N PHE A 578 26.11 19.43 -11.41
CA PHE A 578 26.36 18.17 -10.71
C PHE A 578 25.11 17.63 -10.02
N SER A 579 25.03 16.30 -9.94
CA SER A 579 24.05 15.60 -9.12
C SER A 579 24.75 14.78 -8.05
N TYR A 580 24.06 14.63 -6.92
CA TYR A 580 24.56 13.95 -5.74
C TYR A 580 23.61 12.82 -5.38
N TYR A 581 24.17 11.72 -4.89
CA TYR A 581 23.40 10.58 -4.41
C TYR A 581 23.97 10.07 -3.10
N VAL A 582 23.14 9.98 -2.07
CA VAL A 582 23.52 9.41 -0.77
C VAL A 582 23.39 7.89 -0.84
N LEU A 583 24.48 7.16 -0.63
CA LEU A 583 24.49 5.70 -0.56
C LEU A 583 23.88 5.25 0.78
N THR A 584 22.75 4.55 0.71
CA THR A 584 21.96 4.12 1.88
C THR A 584 22.02 2.61 2.13
N SER A 585 22.68 1.83 1.27
CA SER A 585 22.72 0.36 1.34
C SER A 585 23.48 -0.16 2.56
N SER A 586 24.46 0.60 3.05
CA SER A 586 25.45 0.14 4.04
C SER A 586 26.09 1.34 4.76
N PRO A 587 25.30 2.22 5.42
CA PRO A 587 25.88 3.34 6.16
C PRO A 587 26.84 2.82 7.23
N LYS A 588 28.01 3.44 7.35
CA LYS A 588 29.02 3.01 8.32
C LYS A 588 28.69 3.61 9.68
N THR A 589 28.38 2.78 10.65
CA THR A 589 28.15 3.23 12.03
C THR A 589 29.47 3.67 12.67
N VAL A 590 29.54 4.95 13.06
CA VAL A 590 30.67 5.52 13.80
C VAL A 590 30.45 5.32 15.29
N GLN A 591 29.25 5.64 15.77
CA GLN A 591 28.86 5.54 17.18
C GLN A 591 27.39 5.14 17.29
N SER A 592 27.07 4.31 18.28
CA SER A 592 25.70 3.85 18.55
C SER A 592 25.54 3.62 20.04
N ASP A 593 24.90 4.56 20.72
CA ASP A 593 24.67 4.52 22.17
C ASP A 593 23.18 4.47 22.49
N PHE A 594 22.81 3.57 23.38
CA PHE A 594 21.46 3.44 23.92
C PHE A 594 21.49 3.61 25.43
N SER A 595 20.50 4.34 25.95
CA SER A 595 20.36 4.61 27.39
C SER A 595 20.07 3.37 28.24
N ALA A 596 19.56 2.29 27.65
CA ALA A 596 19.28 1.02 28.30
C ALA A 596 19.40 -0.14 27.31
N LYS A 597 19.65 -1.36 27.81
CA LYS A 597 19.77 -2.58 26.99
C LYS A 597 18.43 -3.31 26.87
N ILE A 598 18.30 -4.16 25.86
CA ILE A 598 17.13 -5.03 25.69
C ILE A 598 16.90 -5.87 26.96
N GLY A 599 15.68 -5.85 27.49
CA GLY A 599 15.27 -6.52 28.72
C GLY A 599 15.56 -5.75 30.01
N GLU A 600 16.22 -4.59 29.93
CA GLU A 600 16.46 -3.72 31.08
C GLU A 600 15.22 -2.87 31.42
N VAL A 601 15.00 -2.61 32.70
CA VAL A 601 13.86 -1.83 33.19
C VAL A 601 14.06 -0.36 32.85
N ALA A 602 13.22 0.16 31.95
CA ALA A 602 13.20 1.55 31.55
C ALA A 602 11.81 1.87 30.97
N ASN A 603 11.29 3.07 31.24
CA ASN A 603 10.01 3.53 30.68
C ASN A 603 10.19 4.21 29.30
N SER A 604 11.43 4.53 28.94
CA SER A 604 11.79 5.12 27.66
C SER A 604 13.19 4.69 27.26
N LEU A 605 13.43 4.66 25.95
CA LEU A 605 14.71 4.36 25.34
C LEU A 605 15.16 5.59 24.54
N THR A 606 16.20 6.24 25.02
CA THR A 606 16.96 7.24 24.26
C THR A 606 18.10 6.55 23.51
N GLY A 607 18.22 6.84 22.23
CA GLY A 607 19.27 6.34 21.34
C GLY A 607 19.96 7.51 20.64
N THR A 608 21.28 7.45 20.57
CA THR A 608 22.13 8.36 19.79
C THR A 608 22.88 7.53 18.75
N LEU A 609 22.70 7.88 17.48
CA LEU A 609 23.33 7.21 16.36
C LEU A 609 24.14 8.22 15.57
N GLU A 610 25.39 7.87 15.27
CA GLU A 610 26.27 8.61 14.38
C GLU A 610 26.65 7.73 13.20
N LEU A 611 26.29 8.18 11.99
CA LEU A 611 26.55 7.47 10.74
C LEU A 611 27.48 8.29 9.86
N GLU A 612 28.47 7.61 9.27
CA GLU A 612 29.25 8.10 8.15
C GLU A 612 28.59 7.62 6.87
N LEU A 613 28.09 8.56 6.07
CA LEU A 613 27.39 8.32 4.82
C LEU A 613 28.30 8.62 3.63
N SER A 614 28.32 7.72 2.66
CA SER A 614 29.02 7.93 1.38
C SER A 614 28.09 8.66 0.40
N ILE A 615 28.63 9.68 -0.25
CA ILE A 615 27.91 10.54 -1.18
C ILE A 615 28.63 10.45 -2.52
N LEU A 616 27.89 10.04 -3.54
CA LEU A 616 28.35 10.05 -4.93
C LEU A 616 28.06 11.40 -5.54
N ARG A 617 29.04 11.96 -6.25
CA ARG A 617 28.91 13.16 -7.07
C ARG A 617 29.25 12.84 -8.51
N TYR A 618 28.36 13.14 -9.44
CA TYR A 618 28.55 12.89 -10.88
C TYR A 618 28.05 14.08 -11.71
N ALA A 619 28.61 14.25 -12.91
CA ALA A 619 28.27 15.36 -13.80
C ALA A 619 26.99 15.05 -14.59
N ASN A 620 26.06 16.00 -14.63
CA ASN A 620 24.80 15.85 -15.37
C ASN A 620 25.06 15.71 -16.88
N SER A 621 26.09 16.38 -17.39
CA SER A 621 26.49 16.32 -18.80
C SER A 621 26.91 14.92 -19.24
N ASP A 622 27.55 14.14 -18.36
CA ASP A 622 28.06 12.81 -18.72
C ASP A 622 26.90 11.81 -18.88
N VAL A 623 25.92 11.89 -17.98
CA VAL A 623 24.67 11.10 -18.08
C VAL A 623 23.86 11.52 -19.30
N GLU A 624 23.78 12.82 -19.58
CA GLU A 624 23.07 13.35 -20.74
C GLU A 624 23.69 12.92 -22.07
N ASN A 625 25.02 12.95 -22.17
CA ASN A 625 25.75 12.50 -23.35
C ASN A 625 25.43 11.03 -23.67
N LEU A 626 25.29 10.19 -22.63
CA LEU A 626 24.97 8.77 -22.76
C LEU A 626 23.59 8.51 -23.38
N ILE A 627 22.59 9.36 -23.07
CA ILE A 627 21.20 9.17 -23.53
C ILE A 627 20.79 10.10 -24.69
N SER A 628 21.67 11.00 -25.12
CA SER A 628 21.37 12.05 -26.09
C SER A 628 20.70 11.57 -27.39
N SER A 629 21.09 10.42 -27.93
CA SER A 629 20.47 9.81 -29.11
C SER A 629 19.03 9.34 -28.85
N ARG A 630 18.82 8.57 -27.76
CA ARG A 630 17.50 8.07 -27.35
C ARG A 630 16.56 9.22 -27.03
N LEU A 631 17.06 10.23 -26.32
CA LEU A 631 16.26 11.41 -25.97
C LEU A 631 15.83 12.18 -27.22
N SER A 632 16.70 12.25 -28.24
CA SER A 632 16.36 12.90 -29.52
C SER A 632 15.30 12.13 -30.30
N GLU A 633 15.28 10.80 -30.21
CA GLU A 633 14.26 9.94 -30.82
C GLU A 633 12.92 9.97 -30.06
N ALA A 634 12.97 10.11 -28.73
CA ALA A 634 11.81 10.11 -27.85
C ALA A 634 11.04 11.44 -27.84
N ILE A 635 11.63 12.55 -28.32
CA ILE A 635 10.94 13.86 -28.38
C ILE A 635 9.77 13.78 -29.39
N PRO A 636 8.52 14.01 -28.95
CA PRO A 636 7.37 14.01 -29.83
C PRO A 636 7.45 15.11 -30.91
N PRO A 637 6.88 14.88 -32.11
CA PRO A 637 6.84 15.91 -33.14
C PRO A 637 6.08 17.15 -32.64
N GLY A 638 6.60 18.34 -32.96
CA GLY A 638 6.02 19.60 -32.49
C GLY A 638 6.49 20.04 -31.11
N TYR A 639 7.52 19.39 -30.54
CA TYR A 639 8.18 19.79 -29.31
C TYR A 639 9.68 19.98 -29.49
N SER A 640 10.27 20.81 -28.63
CA SER A 640 11.70 21.05 -28.52
C SER A 640 12.10 21.02 -27.06
N ARG A 641 13.27 20.45 -26.78
CA ARG A 641 13.82 20.41 -25.43
C ARG A 641 14.13 21.82 -24.92
N LEU A 642 13.78 22.09 -23.67
CA LEU A 642 14.16 23.30 -22.94
C LEU A 642 15.65 23.23 -22.57
N ASP A 643 16.37 24.33 -22.77
CA ASP A 643 17.79 24.47 -22.40
C ASP A 643 17.94 24.63 -20.88
N SER A 644 17.66 23.56 -20.16
CA SER A 644 17.75 23.43 -18.70
C SER A 644 18.42 22.12 -18.33
N SER A 645 19.15 22.10 -17.21
CA SER A 645 19.76 20.88 -16.70
C SER A 645 18.69 19.79 -16.46
N PRO A 646 18.94 18.54 -16.87
CA PRO A 646 18.03 17.45 -16.59
C PRO A 646 17.94 17.20 -15.09
N SER A 647 16.75 16.82 -14.62
CA SER A 647 16.60 16.24 -13.28
C SER A 647 16.95 14.76 -13.36
N ILE A 648 17.90 14.32 -12.54
CA ILE A 648 18.37 12.93 -12.53
C ILE A 648 18.13 12.37 -11.14
N SER A 649 17.38 11.26 -11.07
CA SER A 649 17.20 10.46 -9.85
C SER A 649 17.66 9.04 -10.11
N LEU A 650 18.42 8.47 -9.17
CA LEU A 650 18.88 7.09 -9.25
C LEU A 650 17.96 6.17 -8.45
N THR A 651 17.58 5.05 -9.05
CA THR A 651 16.84 3.93 -8.43
C THR A 651 17.64 2.64 -8.59
N ASP A 652 17.22 1.56 -7.91
CA ASP A 652 17.85 0.23 -8.00
C ASP A 652 19.37 0.23 -7.75
N VAL A 653 19.80 1.05 -6.79
CA VAL A 653 21.21 1.29 -6.55
C VAL A 653 21.83 0.09 -5.82
N THR A 654 22.83 -0.52 -6.45
CA THR A 654 23.60 -1.64 -5.91
C THR A 654 25.09 -1.34 -5.93
N GLU A 655 25.76 -1.61 -4.81
CA GLU A 655 27.20 -1.47 -4.69
C GLU A 655 27.90 -2.76 -5.15
N THR A 656 28.85 -2.62 -6.08
CA THR A 656 29.66 -3.73 -6.59
C THR A 656 31.02 -3.74 -5.88
N LYS A 657 31.64 -4.92 -5.75
CA LYS A 657 32.89 -5.12 -4.98
C LYS A 657 34.09 -4.27 -5.42
N ASP A 658 34.03 -3.67 -6.61
CA ASP A 658 35.13 -2.92 -7.22
C ASP A 658 35.03 -1.40 -7.06
N GLY A 659 34.17 -0.91 -6.14
CA GLY A 659 33.97 0.54 -5.94
C GLY A 659 33.13 1.20 -7.05
N GLU A 660 32.37 0.38 -7.76
CA GLU A 660 31.39 0.77 -8.76
C GLU A 660 29.98 0.63 -8.20
N VAL A 661 29.12 1.56 -8.58
CA VAL A 661 27.72 1.61 -8.13
C VAL A 661 26.83 1.49 -9.36
N SER A 662 26.15 0.35 -9.50
CA SER A 662 25.18 0.14 -10.57
C SER A 662 23.83 0.71 -10.14
N ALA A 663 23.18 1.46 -11.02
CA ALA A 663 21.91 2.12 -10.73
C ALA A 663 21.09 2.28 -12.02
N THR A 664 19.78 2.43 -11.86
CA THR A 664 18.90 2.90 -12.93
C THR A 664 18.74 4.42 -12.80
N ALA A 665 19.18 5.18 -13.79
CA ALA A 665 18.96 6.62 -13.83
C ALA A 665 17.63 6.94 -14.50
N LYS A 666 16.70 7.52 -13.73
CA LYS A 666 15.51 8.19 -14.25
C LYS A 666 15.86 9.64 -14.56
N ILE A 667 15.83 9.97 -15.84
CA ILE A 667 16.24 11.26 -16.39
C ILE A 667 14.98 11.98 -16.86
N THR A 668 14.71 13.15 -16.27
CA THR A 668 13.58 13.99 -16.64
C THR A 668 14.08 15.24 -17.34
N VAL A 669 13.62 15.46 -18.58
CA VAL A 669 13.85 16.71 -19.31
C VAL A 669 12.54 17.43 -19.55
N LEU A 670 12.59 18.76 -19.65
CA LEU A 670 11.42 19.57 -19.92
C LEU A 670 11.35 19.89 -21.41
N LEU A 671 10.17 19.75 -22.00
CA LEU A 671 9.88 20.05 -23.39
C LEU A 671 8.96 21.27 -23.49
N LEU A 672 9.18 22.10 -24.51
CA LEU A 672 8.29 23.17 -24.92
C LEU A 672 7.75 22.89 -26.32
N PRO A 673 6.48 23.24 -26.62
CA PRO A 673 5.95 23.09 -27.96
C PRO A 673 6.71 24.02 -28.94
N THR A 674 7.04 23.51 -30.12
CA THR A 674 7.67 24.31 -31.18
C THR A 674 6.61 25.19 -31.83
N LEU A 675 6.74 26.49 -31.60
CA LEU A 675 5.84 27.48 -32.18
C LEU A 675 6.49 28.15 -33.39
N ASP A 676 5.80 28.17 -34.52
CA ASP A 676 6.17 29.04 -35.64
C ASP A 676 5.87 30.50 -35.27
N GLN A 677 6.88 31.18 -34.75
CA GLN A 677 6.81 32.57 -34.34
C GLN A 677 6.35 33.49 -35.49
N ALA A 678 6.76 33.21 -36.74
CA ALA A 678 6.42 34.06 -37.87
C ALA A 678 4.92 33.96 -38.20
N SER A 679 4.37 32.75 -38.22
CA SER A 679 2.93 32.51 -38.42
C SER A 679 2.10 33.08 -37.26
N LEU A 680 2.57 32.90 -36.01
CA LEU A 680 1.90 33.43 -34.83
C LEU A 680 1.87 34.97 -34.85
N ILE A 681 3.01 35.62 -35.09
CA ILE A 681 3.09 37.08 -35.24
C ILE A 681 2.12 37.55 -36.33
N ASN A 682 2.05 36.86 -37.47
CA ASN A 682 1.13 37.24 -38.55
C ASN A 682 -0.34 37.18 -38.15
N SER A 683 -0.75 36.21 -37.34
CA SER A 683 -2.12 36.09 -36.83
C SER A 683 -2.51 37.19 -35.84
N LEU A 684 -1.52 37.76 -35.14
CA LEU A 684 -1.69 38.76 -34.08
C LEU A 684 -1.69 40.21 -34.61
N ARG A 685 -1.18 40.47 -35.80
CA ARG A 685 -1.06 41.82 -36.37
C ARG A 685 -2.40 42.55 -36.43
N GLY A 686 -2.42 43.80 -35.96
CA GLY A 686 -3.61 44.66 -35.99
C GLY A 686 -4.76 44.21 -35.09
N LYS A 687 -4.57 43.16 -34.27
CA LYS A 687 -5.55 42.72 -33.28
C LYS A 687 -5.50 43.62 -32.03
N SER A 688 -6.62 43.71 -31.33
CA SER A 688 -6.66 44.32 -30.00
C SER A 688 -6.03 43.40 -28.96
N LEU A 689 -5.60 43.94 -27.81
CA LEU A 689 -5.01 43.15 -26.72
C LEU A 689 -5.88 41.95 -26.32
N ALA A 690 -7.20 42.15 -26.18
CA ALA A 690 -8.13 41.07 -25.82
C ALA A 690 -8.19 39.98 -26.90
N GLN A 691 -8.24 40.36 -28.18
CA GLN A 691 -8.25 39.40 -29.28
C GLN A 691 -6.92 38.64 -29.38
N SER A 692 -5.80 39.31 -29.13
CA SER A 692 -4.47 38.69 -29.12
C SER A 692 -4.37 37.65 -28.01
N ILE A 693 -4.84 37.96 -26.81
CA ILE A 693 -4.89 37.00 -25.70
C ILE A 693 -5.77 35.81 -26.07
N SER A 694 -6.97 36.02 -26.64
CA SER A 694 -7.83 34.91 -27.07
C SER A 694 -7.19 34.01 -28.13
N ILE A 695 -6.33 34.53 -29.01
CA ILE A 695 -5.56 33.73 -29.97
C ILE A 695 -4.47 32.94 -29.25
N LEU A 696 -3.70 33.58 -28.37
CA LEU A 696 -2.61 32.93 -27.63
C LEU A 696 -3.12 31.82 -26.71
N GLN A 697 -4.30 31.98 -26.12
CA GLN A 697 -4.97 30.96 -25.30
C GLN A 697 -5.29 29.65 -26.04
N THR A 698 -5.31 29.66 -27.37
CA THR A 698 -5.54 28.43 -28.16
C THR A 698 -4.27 27.61 -28.38
N LEU A 699 -3.10 28.12 -27.96
CA LEU A 699 -1.83 27.43 -28.14
C LEU A 699 -1.68 26.29 -27.11
N PRO A 700 -1.10 25.15 -27.52
CA PRO A 700 -0.81 24.06 -26.58
C PRO A 700 0.18 24.54 -25.52
N GLY A 701 -0.10 24.19 -24.26
CA GLY A 701 0.73 24.59 -23.12
C GLY A 701 0.65 26.07 -22.76
N TYR A 702 -0.34 26.84 -23.23
CA TYR A 702 -0.53 28.23 -22.80
C TYR A 702 -0.76 28.32 -21.28
N ALA A 703 0.09 29.08 -20.60
CA ALA A 703 -0.10 29.44 -19.18
C ALA A 703 -0.57 30.88 -19.05
N ASP A 704 0.20 31.82 -19.60
CA ASP A 704 -0.10 33.26 -19.56
C ASP A 704 0.54 34.01 -20.73
N ALA A 705 0.11 35.24 -20.99
CA ALA A 705 0.74 36.13 -21.95
C ALA A 705 0.71 37.59 -21.51
N GLN A 706 1.89 38.21 -21.46
CA GLN A 706 2.05 39.62 -21.17
C GLN A 706 2.30 40.40 -22.47
N ILE A 707 1.39 41.33 -22.77
CA ILE A 707 1.47 42.17 -23.98
C ILE A 707 1.69 43.62 -23.58
N THR A 708 2.85 44.17 -23.94
CA THR A 708 3.18 45.59 -23.72
C THR A 708 3.26 46.31 -25.07
N VAL A 709 2.49 47.39 -25.24
CA VAL A 709 2.48 48.22 -26.46
C VAL A 709 3.05 49.60 -26.14
N THR A 710 4.07 50.01 -26.89
CA THR A 710 4.66 51.35 -26.84
C THR A 710 4.17 52.19 -28.04
N PRO A 711 3.89 53.50 -27.85
CA PRO A 711 4.08 54.28 -26.63
C PRO A 711 2.94 54.12 -25.60
N HIS A 712 3.30 54.16 -24.31
CA HIS A 712 2.40 53.84 -23.20
C HIS A 712 1.19 54.77 -23.03
N PHE A 713 1.25 55.99 -23.58
CA PHE A 713 0.21 57.03 -23.44
C PHE A 713 -1.08 56.75 -24.25
N LEU A 714 -1.08 55.75 -25.13
CA LEU A 714 -2.27 55.35 -25.88
C LEU A 714 -3.35 54.81 -24.92
N PRO A 715 -4.61 55.27 -25.00
CA PRO A 715 -5.68 54.75 -24.15
C PRO A 715 -5.93 53.26 -24.45
N PRO A 716 -6.27 52.41 -23.45
CA PRO A 716 -6.36 50.95 -23.60
C PRO A 716 -7.24 50.48 -24.76
N ARG A 717 -8.33 51.20 -25.07
CA ARG A 717 -9.25 50.88 -26.17
C ARG A 717 -8.66 51.12 -27.56
N LEU A 718 -7.58 51.90 -27.67
CA LEU A 718 -6.87 52.18 -28.92
C LEU A 718 -5.52 51.44 -29.01
N LYS A 719 -5.15 50.63 -27.99
CA LYS A 719 -3.95 49.79 -28.02
C LYS A 719 -4.20 48.58 -28.92
N LEU A 720 -3.76 48.71 -30.16
CA LEU A 720 -3.75 47.64 -31.16
C LEU A 720 -2.31 47.17 -31.37
N LEU A 721 -2.13 45.89 -31.68
CA LEU A 721 -0.83 45.39 -32.09
C LEU A 721 -0.40 46.03 -33.43
N PRO A 722 0.89 46.35 -33.60
CA PRO A 722 1.41 46.93 -34.83
C PRO A 722 1.04 46.11 -36.06
N ARG A 723 0.70 46.80 -37.16
CA ARG A 723 0.44 46.13 -38.44
C ARG A 723 1.71 45.64 -39.12
N ASN A 724 2.89 46.18 -38.77
CA ASN A 724 4.17 45.73 -39.28
C ASN A 724 4.72 44.62 -38.37
N PRO A 725 4.99 43.39 -38.87
CA PRO A 725 5.47 42.29 -38.04
C PRO A 725 6.84 42.59 -37.40
N LYS A 726 7.67 43.43 -38.04
CA LYS A 726 8.98 43.84 -37.51
C LYS A 726 8.89 44.66 -36.22
N HIS A 727 7.71 45.15 -35.87
CA HIS A 727 7.46 45.91 -34.65
C HIS A 727 6.82 45.05 -33.55
N ILE A 728 6.70 43.73 -33.76
CA ILE A 728 6.21 42.79 -32.75
C ILE A 728 7.39 41.87 -32.38
N GLU A 729 7.82 41.97 -31.12
CA GLU A 729 8.80 41.07 -30.51
C GLU A 729 8.03 40.00 -29.71
N LEU A 730 8.28 38.73 -30.01
CA LEU A 730 7.70 37.59 -29.30
C LEU A 730 8.81 36.87 -28.53
N LEU A 731 8.69 36.82 -27.21
CA LEU A 731 9.56 36.05 -26.32
C LEU A 731 8.76 34.89 -25.74
N ILE A 732 9.28 33.68 -25.88
CA ILE A 732 8.69 32.47 -25.29
C ILE A 732 9.50 32.17 -24.03
N THR A 733 8.82 31.97 -22.91
CA THR A 733 9.44 31.72 -21.61
C THR A 733 8.70 30.57 -20.94
N PRO A 734 9.39 29.63 -20.27
CA PRO A 734 8.69 28.64 -19.46
C PRO A 734 7.93 29.35 -18.32
N ALA A 735 6.70 28.93 -18.06
CA ALA A 735 5.99 29.33 -16.87
C ALA A 735 6.72 28.78 -15.64
N ALA A 736 6.95 29.61 -14.62
CA ALA A 736 7.40 29.11 -13.33
C ALA A 736 6.24 28.35 -12.68
N ASN A 737 6.51 27.12 -12.23
CA ASN A 737 5.58 26.38 -11.37
C ASN A 737 5.48 27.00 -9.98
#